data_AF-A0A7L3B7C1-F1
#
_entry.id   AF-A0A7L3B7C1-F1
#
_cell.length_a   1.000
_cell.length_b   1.000
_cell.length_c   1.000
_cell.angle_alpha   90.00
_cell.angle_beta   90.00
_cell.angle_gamma   90.00
#
_symmetry.space_group_name_H-M   'P 1'
#
loop_
_entity.id
_entity.type
_entity.pdbx_description
1 polymer ?
#
loop_
_entity_poly.entity_id
_entity_poly.type
_entity_poly.pdbx_seq_one_letter_code
_entity_poly.pdbx_strand_id
1 'polypeptide(L)'
;CILGTHHEKGAQTFWSVVNRLPLSGNAVLCWKFCHVFHKLLRDGHSNVLKDSLRYKNELSDMSRMWGHLSEGYGQLCSIYLKLLRTKMEFHTKNPRFPGNLQMSDRQLDEAGENDVNNFFQLTVEMFDYLECELNLFQTVFSSLDMSRSVSVTVAGQCRLAPLIQVILDCSHLYDYTVKLLFKLHSCLPADTLQGHRDRFLEQFRKLKDLFYRSSNLQYFKRLIQIPQLPENPPNFLRASALSEHISPVVVIPAEASSPDSEPITDLVEMDTATQSLFDNKFDDIFGSSFSSDPFNFNSQNGMNKDDKDRLIEQLYGEIAALKEELENFKAESARGTVQLRGRASELEAELAEQRHLKQQAQDESEFLRAELEELKKQREDTEKAQRSLTEIERRAQANEQRYSKLKEKYSELVQNHADLLRKNAEVTKQVTAARQAQGDVEREKKELEDSFQRVSEQAQRKSQEQAEVLDTLKRELAASRQELQVLQGTLESSTQVGAEQSTRIAGLVQERDQLSQAAERHGEEMAALRAELQQLRDTLSREQESSRMELETLQTQLRDKESGERALQQRLAEEQFTLLQGTAREAERMVQDALARLEDPAHMGCTGSADCLLSRTLATSECVERLRDAHSKYLSNRAAVGSLLPCLALFAHLVSDTLIQGSATSHLAPMEPADR
;
A
#
# COMPACT_ATOMS: atom_id res chain seq x y z
N CYS A 1 18.60 -10.41 17.09
CA CYS A 1 19.51 -9.37 16.53
C CYS A 1 19.67 -8.17 17.45
N ILE A 2 18.61 -7.40 17.76
CA ILE A 2 18.72 -6.17 18.60
C ILE A 2 19.36 -6.45 19.96
N LEU A 3 18.84 -7.41 20.74
CA LEU A 3 19.44 -7.80 22.02
C LEU A 3 20.92 -8.19 21.88
N GLY A 4 21.25 -8.91 20.80
CA GLY A 4 22.63 -9.31 20.49
C GLY A 4 23.57 -8.12 20.33
N THR A 5 23.15 -7.03 19.68
CA THR A 5 24.02 -5.85 19.52
C THR A 5 24.26 -5.11 20.83
N HIS A 6 23.30 -5.15 21.77
CA HIS A 6 23.48 -4.62 23.13
C HIS A 6 24.44 -5.48 23.95
N HIS A 7 24.33 -6.81 23.85
CA HIS A 7 25.28 -7.72 24.51
C HIS A 7 26.71 -7.58 23.96
N GLU A 8 26.86 -7.49 22.64
CA GLU A 8 28.16 -7.37 21.96
C GLU A 8 28.70 -5.93 21.88
N LYS A 9 27.89 -4.94 22.26
CA LYS A 9 28.17 -3.50 22.13
C LYS A 9 28.51 -3.04 20.70
N GLY A 10 27.92 -3.68 19.69
CA GLY A 10 28.23 -3.40 18.28
C GLY A 10 27.43 -4.27 17.30
N ALA A 11 27.72 -4.13 16.01
CA ALA A 11 27.03 -4.84 14.92
C ALA A 11 27.88 -5.93 14.26
N GLN A 12 28.98 -6.37 14.89
CA GLN A 12 29.98 -7.25 14.27
C GLN A 12 29.37 -8.59 13.82
N THR A 13 28.65 -9.29 14.71
CA THR A 13 28.02 -10.57 14.37
C THR A 13 26.94 -10.40 13.30
N PHE A 14 26.15 -9.33 13.37
CA PHE A 14 25.13 -9.02 12.35
C PHE A 14 25.75 -8.93 10.96
N TRP A 15 26.81 -8.12 10.80
CA TRP A 15 27.47 -7.95 9.51
C TRP A 15 28.24 -9.20 9.05
N SER A 16 28.79 -9.99 9.97
CA SER A 16 29.41 -11.27 9.63
C SER A 16 28.44 -12.24 8.95
N VAL A 17 27.18 -12.25 9.41
CA VAL A 17 26.11 -13.07 8.82
C VAL A 17 25.61 -12.46 7.52
N VAL A 18 25.35 -11.14 7.50
CA VAL A 18 24.84 -10.43 6.31
C VAL A 18 25.75 -10.61 5.10
N ASN A 19 27.06 -10.55 5.29
CA ASN A 19 28.05 -10.71 4.21
C ASN A 19 28.04 -12.10 3.56
N ARG A 20 27.36 -13.08 4.16
CA ARG A 20 27.20 -14.44 3.61
C ARG A 20 25.86 -14.63 2.88
N LEU A 21 24.97 -13.64 2.95
CA LEU A 21 23.65 -13.71 2.32
C LEU A 21 23.72 -13.29 0.84
N PRO A 22 23.00 -13.96 -0.06
CA PRO A 22 22.95 -13.58 -1.48
C PRO A 22 22.01 -12.38 -1.72
N LEU A 23 22.32 -11.23 -1.11
CA LEU A 23 21.47 -10.03 -1.16
C LEU A 23 21.34 -9.42 -2.56
N SER A 24 22.33 -9.63 -3.43
CA SER A 24 22.30 -9.20 -4.84
C SER A 24 21.49 -10.14 -5.74
N GLY A 25 21.34 -11.41 -5.36
CA GLY A 25 20.65 -12.42 -6.16
C GLY A 25 19.18 -12.61 -5.80
N ASN A 26 18.71 -12.05 -4.68
CA ASN A 26 17.34 -12.25 -4.20
C ASN A 26 16.76 -10.94 -3.62
N ALA A 27 15.87 -10.31 -4.38
CA ALA A 27 15.25 -9.04 -4.01
C ALA A 27 14.39 -9.14 -2.73
N VAL A 28 13.70 -10.25 -2.49
CA VAL A 28 12.90 -10.44 -1.27
C VAL A 28 13.82 -10.56 -0.05
N LEU A 29 14.95 -11.24 -0.20
CA LEU A 29 15.96 -11.34 0.86
C LEU A 29 16.60 -9.97 1.16
N CYS A 30 16.93 -9.20 0.11
CA CYS A 30 17.42 -7.82 0.24
C CYS A 30 16.40 -6.93 0.96
N TRP A 31 15.12 -7.04 0.62
CA TRP A 31 14.03 -6.31 1.27
C TRP A 31 13.93 -6.63 2.77
N LYS A 32 13.99 -7.92 3.12
CA LYS A 32 13.99 -8.37 4.52
C LYS A 32 15.26 -7.95 5.26
N PHE A 33 16.41 -7.95 4.61
CA PHE A 33 17.65 -7.38 5.14
C PHE A 33 17.47 -5.90 5.47
N CYS A 34 16.96 -5.10 4.53
CA CYS A 34 16.72 -3.67 4.75
C CYS A 34 15.79 -3.45 5.95
N HIS A 35 14.75 -4.27 6.09
CA HIS A 35 13.85 -4.21 7.24
C HIS A 35 14.57 -4.46 8.57
N VAL A 36 15.29 -5.58 8.68
CA VAL A 36 16.01 -5.96 9.90
C VAL A 36 17.09 -4.93 10.22
N PHE A 37 17.79 -4.44 9.20
CA PHE A 37 18.82 -3.43 9.35
C PHE A 37 18.23 -2.09 9.82
N HIS A 38 17.07 -1.67 9.29
CA HIS A 38 16.36 -0.48 9.78
C HIS A 38 16.04 -0.59 11.27
N LYS A 39 15.46 -1.74 11.69
CA LYS A 39 15.17 -2.00 13.12
C LYS A 39 16.45 -1.95 13.96
N LEU A 40 17.57 -2.46 13.44
CA LEU A 40 18.85 -2.45 14.13
C LEU A 40 19.44 -1.04 14.27
N LEU A 41 19.31 -0.20 13.24
CA LEU A 41 19.70 1.21 13.28
C LEU A 41 18.83 2.00 14.26
N ARG A 42 17.57 1.62 14.43
CA ARG A 42 16.61 2.26 15.32
C ARG A 42 16.84 1.88 16.79
N ASP A 43 16.84 0.58 17.08
CA ASP A 43 16.74 0.06 18.46
C ASP A 43 17.99 -0.70 18.93
N GLY A 44 19.00 -0.87 18.07
CA GLY A 44 20.27 -1.52 18.42
C GLY A 44 21.17 -0.66 19.29
N HIS A 45 22.30 -1.24 19.73
CA HIS A 45 23.32 -0.50 20.46
C HIS A 45 23.83 0.72 19.66
N SER A 46 24.21 1.81 20.32
CA SER A 46 24.64 3.07 19.69
C SER A 46 25.80 2.91 18.69
N ASN A 47 26.69 1.94 18.93
CA ASN A 47 27.79 1.61 18.01
C ASN A 47 27.33 0.97 16.70
N VAL A 48 26.09 0.46 16.58
CA VAL A 48 25.59 -0.13 15.33
C VAL A 48 25.69 0.88 14.18
N LEU A 49 25.31 2.14 14.41
CA LEU A 49 25.43 3.22 13.43
C LEU A 49 26.88 3.39 12.96
N LYS A 50 27.82 3.46 13.91
CA LYS A 50 29.26 3.64 13.65
C LYS A 50 29.87 2.44 12.91
N ASP A 51 29.62 1.24 13.42
CA ASP A 51 30.11 -0.02 12.85
C ASP A 51 29.62 -0.25 11.42
N SER A 52 28.43 0.24 11.11
CA SER A 52 27.79 0.06 9.81
C SER A 52 28.36 0.98 8.72
N LEU A 53 29.02 2.09 9.09
CA LEU A 53 29.53 3.07 8.12
C LEU A 53 30.51 2.49 7.11
N ARG A 54 31.28 1.47 7.50
CA ARG A 54 32.22 0.77 6.61
C ARG A 54 31.52 0.05 5.44
N TYR A 55 30.22 -0.25 5.55
CA TYR A 55 29.42 -0.89 4.50
C TYR A 55 28.65 0.12 3.64
N LYS A 56 28.78 1.43 3.89
CA LYS A 56 28.04 2.48 3.17
C LYS A 56 28.19 2.38 1.64
N ASN A 57 29.39 2.11 1.15
CA ASN A 57 29.66 2.01 -0.29
C ASN A 57 29.00 0.77 -0.90
N GLU A 58 29.07 -0.37 -0.21
CA GLU A 58 28.41 -1.61 -0.63
C GLU A 58 26.88 -1.45 -0.71
N LEU A 59 26.27 -0.79 0.29
CA LEU A 59 24.84 -0.46 0.27
C LEU A 59 24.49 0.49 -0.89
N SER A 60 25.40 1.41 -1.23
CA SER A 60 25.21 2.34 -2.35
C SER A 60 25.26 1.61 -3.70
N ASP A 61 26.21 0.71 -3.88
CA ASP A 61 26.33 -0.09 -5.10
C ASP A 61 25.13 -1.04 -5.26
N MET A 62 24.70 -1.66 -4.16
CA MET A 62 23.50 -2.50 -4.13
C MET A 62 22.23 -1.69 -4.45
N SER A 63 22.10 -0.47 -3.91
CA SER A 63 20.99 0.43 -4.24
C SER A 63 20.94 0.78 -5.73
N ARG A 64 22.10 1.11 -6.32
CA ARG A 64 22.23 1.42 -7.75
C ARG A 64 21.89 0.22 -8.64
N MET A 65 22.40 -0.96 -8.28
CA MET A 65 22.12 -2.21 -8.99
C MET A 65 20.61 -2.52 -9.02
N TRP A 66 19.96 -2.50 -7.86
CA TRP A 66 18.52 -2.72 -7.78
C TRP A 66 17.70 -1.62 -8.47
N GLY A 67 18.24 -0.41 -8.59
CA GLY A 67 17.61 0.73 -9.26
C GLY A 67 17.45 0.55 -10.77
N HIS A 68 18.13 -0.42 -11.39
CA HIS A 68 17.90 -0.78 -12.78
C HIS A 68 16.62 -1.59 -13.00
N LEU A 69 16.04 -2.17 -11.94
CA LEU A 69 14.76 -2.87 -12.02
C LEU A 69 13.64 -1.87 -11.71
N SER A 70 12.81 -1.59 -12.71
CA SER A 70 11.71 -0.63 -12.61
C SER A 70 10.51 -1.13 -11.82
N GLU A 71 10.44 -2.43 -11.52
CA GLU A 71 9.26 -3.05 -10.90
C GLU A 71 9.60 -4.07 -9.80
N GLY A 72 8.58 -4.38 -8.98
CA GLY A 72 8.65 -5.39 -7.94
C GLY A 72 9.58 -5.03 -6.77
N TYR A 73 10.14 -6.06 -6.11
CA TYR A 73 11.01 -5.86 -4.95
C TYR A 73 12.33 -5.15 -5.28
N GLY A 74 12.79 -5.14 -6.54
CA GLY A 74 14.02 -4.46 -6.94
C GLY A 74 13.93 -2.95 -6.70
N GLN A 75 12.91 -2.29 -7.25
CA GLN A 75 12.65 -0.87 -7.02
C GLN A 75 12.50 -0.55 -5.52
N LEU A 76 11.77 -1.40 -4.79
CA LEU A 76 11.58 -1.24 -3.34
C LEU A 76 12.92 -1.31 -2.59
N CYS A 77 13.79 -2.27 -2.92
CA CYS A 77 15.11 -2.41 -2.31
C CYS A 77 16.00 -1.20 -2.62
N SER A 78 15.99 -0.71 -3.86
CA SER A 78 16.80 0.46 -4.26
C SER A 78 16.49 1.68 -3.39
N ILE A 79 15.19 1.99 -3.23
CA ILE A 79 14.72 3.14 -2.45
C ILE A 79 14.96 2.92 -0.95
N TYR A 80 14.76 1.70 -0.45
CA TYR A 80 15.00 1.43 0.97
C TYR A 80 16.50 1.51 1.32
N LEU A 81 17.39 0.99 0.48
CA LEU A 81 18.84 1.13 0.68
C LEU A 81 19.27 2.61 0.65
N LYS A 82 18.65 3.43 -0.20
CA LYS A 82 18.86 4.89 -0.20
C LYS A 82 18.44 5.50 1.14
N LEU A 83 17.26 5.14 1.66
CA LEU A 83 16.79 5.59 2.97
C LEU A 83 17.77 5.22 4.10
N LEU A 84 18.21 3.97 4.17
CA LEU A 84 19.12 3.50 5.22
C LEU A 84 20.45 4.26 5.20
N ARG A 85 20.95 4.57 4.00
CA ARG A 85 22.13 5.42 3.83
C ARG A 85 21.89 6.85 4.32
N THR A 86 20.76 7.47 3.95
CA THR A 86 20.39 8.80 4.45
C THR A 86 20.30 8.82 5.97
N LYS A 87 19.67 7.81 6.59
CA LYS A 87 19.61 7.65 8.06
C LYS A 87 21.02 7.60 8.66
N MET A 88 21.90 6.75 8.13
CA MET A 88 23.29 6.66 8.62
C MET A 88 24.07 7.97 8.46
N GLU A 89 23.90 8.68 7.33
CA GLU A 89 24.53 9.97 7.07
C GLU A 89 24.02 11.04 8.04
N PHE A 90 22.71 11.10 8.28
CA PHE A 90 22.09 12.01 9.25
C PHE A 90 22.69 11.82 10.65
N HIS A 91 22.74 10.59 11.16
CA HIS A 91 23.30 10.31 12.49
C HIS A 91 24.82 10.47 12.56
N THR A 92 25.53 10.37 11.44
CA THR A 92 26.98 10.66 11.40
C THR A 92 27.23 12.15 11.58
N LYS A 93 26.42 13.00 10.94
CA LYS A 93 26.48 14.45 11.09
C LYS A 93 25.92 14.93 12.43
N ASN A 94 24.91 14.24 12.95
CA ASN A 94 24.16 14.62 14.15
C ASN A 94 24.26 13.53 15.25
N PRO A 95 25.44 13.31 15.85
CA PRO A 95 25.68 12.20 16.77
C PRO A 95 24.92 12.27 18.10
N ARG A 96 24.30 13.42 18.41
CA ARG A 96 23.44 13.61 19.58
C ARG A 96 22.06 12.94 19.42
N PHE A 97 21.64 12.67 18.18
CA PHE A 97 20.35 12.03 17.91
C PHE A 97 20.47 10.51 18.08
N PRO A 98 19.66 9.88 18.97
CA PRO A 98 19.60 8.44 19.07
C PRO A 98 18.95 7.83 17.82
N GLY A 99 19.24 6.56 17.53
CA GLY A 99 18.76 5.87 16.33
C GLY A 99 17.23 5.81 16.20
N ASN A 100 16.52 5.78 17.32
CA ASN A 100 15.05 5.82 17.40
C ASN A 100 14.45 7.23 17.39
N LEU A 101 15.30 8.25 17.26
CA LEU A 101 14.97 9.67 17.24
C LEU A 101 14.26 10.19 18.50
N GLN A 102 14.17 9.42 19.59
CA GLN A 102 13.50 9.87 20.81
C GLN A 102 14.39 10.83 21.60
N MET A 103 13.99 12.10 21.68
CA MET A 103 14.67 13.10 22.50
C MET A 103 13.68 14.12 23.07
N SER A 104 14.05 14.76 24.17
CA SER A 104 13.28 15.86 24.75
C SER A 104 13.48 17.17 23.97
N ASP A 105 12.54 18.10 24.10
CA ASP A 105 12.63 19.44 23.47
C ASP A 105 13.93 20.16 23.84
N ARG A 106 14.36 20.02 25.10
CA ARG A 106 15.64 20.56 25.57
C ARG A 106 16.83 19.97 24.81
N GLN A 107 16.84 18.65 24.57
CA GLN A 107 17.92 17.99 23.83
C GLN A 107 17.91 18.37 22.35
N LEU A 108 16.74 18.59 21.76
CA LEU A 108 16.59 19.12 20.39
C LEU A 108 17.18 20.53 20.29
N ASP A 109 16.89 21.40 21.27
CA ASP A 109 17.44 22.75 21.34
C ASP A 109 18.96 22.74 21.51
N GLU A 110 19.48 21.90 22.41
CA GLU A 110 20.91 21.71 22.63
C GLU A 110 21.62 21.20 21.36
N ALA A 111 20.95 20.40 20.53
CA ALA A 111 21.51 19.84 19.29
C ALA A 111 21.79 20.90 18.21
N GLY A 112 21.03 22.00 18.18
CA GLY A 112 21.35 23.14 17.30
C GLY A 112 22.33 24.13 17.91
N GLU A 113 22.86 23.88 19.11
CA GLU A 113 23.92 24.67 19.77
C GLU A 113 23.60 26.17 19.90
N ASN A 114 22.33 26.53 19.93
CA ASN A 114 21.84 27.92 19.88
C ASN A 114 22.34 28.74 18.66
N ASP A 115 22.81 28.08 17.60
CA ASP A 115 23.23 28.72 16.36
C ASP A 115 22.14 28.56 15.29
N VAL A 116 21.70 29.68 14.72
CA VAL A 116 20.68 29.72 13.67
C VAL A 116 21.10 28.91 12.44
N ASN A 117 22.40 28.92 12.08
CA ASN A 117 22.91 28.15 10.96
C ASN A 117 22.81 26.65 11.21
N ASN A 118 23.05 26.21 12.45
CA ASN A 118 22.91 24.81 12.83
C ASN A 118 21.44 24.39 12.82
N PHE A 119 20.51 25.20 13.33
CA PHE A 119 19.07 24.91 13.21
C PHE A 119 18.62 24.86 11.75
N PHE A 120 19.12 25.76 10.90
CA PHE A 120 18.79 25.81 9.49
C PHE A 120 19.26 24.52 8.79
N GLN A 121 20.53 24.16 8.97
CA GLN A 121 21.10 22.94 8.39
C GLN A 121 20.41 21.69 8.92
N LEU A 122 20.16 21.60 10.23
CA LEU A 122 19.46 20.49 10.85
C LEU A 122 18.04 20.32 10.28
N THR A 123 17.33 21.42 10.03
CA THR A 123 15.99 21.40 9.43
C THR A 123 16.03 20.87 8.00
N VAL A 124 17.00 21.30 7.19
CA VAL A 124 17.21 20.79 5.82
C VAL A 124 17.49 19.29 5.85
N GLU A 125 18.37 18.83 6.75
CA GLU A 125 18.71 17.41 6.87
C GLU A 125 17.54 16.56 7.35
N MET A 126 16.69 17.08 8.25
CA MET A 126 15.45 16.42 8.65
C MET A 126 14.44 16.34 7.50
N PHE A 127 14.33 17.37 6.66
CA PHE A 127 13.51 17.31 5.46
C PHE A 127 14.00 16.26 4.47
N ASP A 128 15.31 16.16 4.23
CA ASP A 128 15.88 15.17 3.31
C ASP A 128 15.65 13.74 3.81
N TYR A 129 15.73 13.55 5.14
CA TYR A 129 15.43 12.28 5.77
C TYR A 129 13.94 11.94 5.68
N LEU A 130 13.05 12.85 6.08
CA LEU A 130 11.59 12.66 6.00
C LEU A 130 11.14 12.40 4.55
N GLU A 131 11.74 13.06 3.57
CA GLU A 131 11.47 12.83 2.15
C GLU A 131 11.82 11.40 1.72
N CYS A 132 12.95 10.84 2.17
CA CYS A 132 13.30 9.45 1.88
C CYS A 132 12.29 8.46 2.50
N GLU A 133 11.82 8.72 3.72
CA GLU A 133 10.81 7.91 4.41
C GLU A 133 9.47 7.94 3.64
N LEU A 134 9.01 9.13 3.25
CA LEU A 134 7.79 9.33 2.48
C LEU A 134 7.87 8.67 1.09
N ASN A 135 9.02 8.76 0.42
CA ASN A 135 9.23 8.13 -0.90
C ASN A 135 9.21 6.59 -0.79
N LEU A 136 9.77 6.01 0.28
CA LEU A 136 9.68 4.57 0.51
C LEU A 136 8.23 4.14 0.70
N PHE A 137 7.48 4.86 1.54
CA PHE A 137 6.05 4.60 1.75
C PHE A 137 5.26 4.63 0.45
N GLN A 138 5.39 5.72 -0.33
CA GLN A 138 4.68 5.88 -1.59
C GLN A 138 5.00 4.74 -2.57
N THR A 139 6.27 4.36 -2.70
CA THR A 139 6.67 3.27 -3.58
C THR A 139 6.09 1.93 -3.13
N VAL A 140 6.14 1.63 -1.83
CA VAL A 140 5.54 0.41 -1.29
C VAL A 140 4.05 0.38 -1.60
N PHE A 141 3.31 1.46 -1.31
CA PHE A 141 1.88 1.53 -1.58
C PHE A 141 1.54 1.43 -3.07
N SER A 142 2.27 2.09 -3.95
CA SER A 142 2.10 1.98 -5.40
C SER A 142 2.38 0.56 -5.93
N SER A 143 3.20 -0.23 -5.22
CA SER A 143 3.48 -1.62 -5.60
C SER A 143 2.36 -2.60 -5.20
N LEU A 144 1.44 -2.18 -4.34
CA LEU A 144 0.42 -3.04 -3.75
C LEU A 144 -0.90 -2.93 -4.52
N ASP A 145 -1.48 -4.08 -4.85
CA ASP A 145 -2.81 -4.16 -5.46
C ASP A 145 -3.89 -3.99 -4.39
N MET A 146 -4.45 -2.78 -4.27
CA MET A 146 -5.46 -2.44 -3.28
C MET A 146 -6.81 -3.18 -3.46
N SER A 147 -7.02 -3.87 -4.58
CA SER A 147 -8.22 -4.70 -4.80
C SER A 147 -8.17 -6.06 -4.09
N ARG A 148 -7.00 -6.41 -3.54
CA ARG A 148 -6.77 -7.65 -2.77
C ARG A 148 -6.70 -7.32 -1.28
N SER A 149 -7.01 -8.29 -0.42
CA SER A 149 -6.83 -8.19 1.04
C SER A 149 -5.35 -8.21 1.44
N VAL A 150 -4.58 -7.21 0.99
CA VAL A 150 -3.12 -7.10 1.13
C VAL A 150 -2.68 -7.21 2.59
N SER A 151 -3.48 -6.66 3.52
CA SER A 151 -3.25 -6.72 4.97
C SER A 151 -3.33 -8.14 5.55
N VAL A 152 -3.94 -9.09 4.85
CA VAL A 152 -4.18 -10.47 5.31
C VAL A 152 -3.23 -11.46 4.62
N THR A 153 -2.70 -11.14 3.43
CA THR A 153 -1.77 -12.03 2.73
C THR A 153 -0.34 -11.93 3.28
N VAL A 154 0.36 -13.05 3.40
CA VAL A 154 1.77 -13.10 3.83
C VAL A 154 2.67 -12.24 2.93
N ALA A 155 2.42 -12.24 1.61
CA ALA A 155 3.16 -11.44 0.65
C ALA A 155 2.92 -9.93 0.84
N GLY A 156 1.68 -9.52 1.10
CA GLY A 156 1.34 -8.12 1.40
C GLY A 156 1.93 -7.66 2.73
N GLN A 157 1.83 -8.48 3.77
CA GLN A 157 2.46 -8.20 5.07
C GLN A 157 3.98 -8.09 4.97
N CYS A 158 4.63 -8.92 4.14
CA CYS A 158 6.07 -8.83 3.89
C CYS A 158 6.47 -7.45 3.31
N ARG A 159 5.62 -6.84 2.48
CA ARG A 159 5.85 -5.48 1.96
C ARG A 159 5.46 -4.39 2.95
N LEU A 160 4.44 -4.59 3.77
CA LEU A 160 3.96 -3.61 4.75
C LEU A 160 4.83 -3.52 6.02
N ALA A 161 5.43 -4.63 6.47
CA ALA A 161 6.18 -4.69 7.73
C ALA A 161 7.24 -3.58 7.90
N PRO A 162 8.03 -3.22 6.88
CA PRO A 162 9.02 -2.15 7.00
C PRO A 162 8.43 -0.77 7.25
N LEU A 163 7.19 -0.53 6.81
CA LEU A 163 6.53 0.76 7.00
C LEU A 163 6.23 1.06 8.46
N ILE A 164 6.25 0.07 9.37
CA ILE A 164 6.19 0.34 10.81
C ILE A 164 7.36 1.23 11.24
N GLN A 165 8.57 0.95 10.75
CA GLN A 165 9.75 1.76 11.06
C GLN A 165 9.64 3.16 10.44
N VAL A 166 9.15 3.22 9.19
CA VAL A 166 8.88 4.49 8.48
C VAL A 166 7.90 5.36 9.26
N ILE A 167 6.79 4.80 9.74
CA ILE A 167 5.77 5.52 10.51
C ILE A 167 6.35 6.06 11.82
N LEU A 168 7.14 5.25 12.52
CA LEU A 168 7.79 5.66 13.77
C LEU A 168 8.80 6.79 13.55
N ASP A 169 9.63 6.72 12.50
CA ASP A 169 10.61 7.76 12.17
C ASP A 169 9.91 9.05 11.70
N CYS A 170 8.93 8.94 10.79
CA CYS A 170 8.10 10.06 10.32
C CYS A 170 7.43 10.83 11.45
N SER A 171 6.95 10.15 12.49
CA SER A 171 6.30 10.78 13.65
C SER A 171 7.23 11.78 14.35
N HIS A 172 8.49 11.37 14.60
CA HIS A 172 9.48 12.21 15.26
C HIS A 172 10.02 13.30 14.34
N LEU A 173 10.29 12.96 13.07
CA LEU A 173 10.79 13.92 12.08
C LEU A 173 9.77 15.04 11.84
N TYR A 174 8.47 14.73 11.80
CA TYR A 174 7.43 15.74 11.71
C TYR A 174 7.39 16.65 12.94
N ASP A 175 7.39 16.08 14.15
CA ASP A 175 7.38 16.88 15.38
C ASP A 175 8.57 17.84 15.45
N TYR A 176 9.77 17.35 15.14
CA TYR A 176 10.98 18.17 15.15
C TYR A 176 11.01 19.21 14.05
N THR A 177 10.57 18.88 12.83
CA THR A 177 10.52 19.88 11.75
C THR A 177 9.55 21.02 12.08
N VAL A 178 8.41 20.74 12.72
CA VAL A 178 7.50 21.79 13.22
C VAL A 178 8.21 22.67 14.26
N LYS A 179 8.81 22.08 15.29
CA LYS A 179 9.50 22.82 16.36
C LYS A 179 10.66 23.67 15.82
N LEU A 180 11.48 23.09 14.94
CA LEU A 180 12.62 23.77 14.31
C LEU A 180 12.16 24.90 13.39
N LEU A 181 11.09 24.73 12.61
CA LEU A 181 10.51 25.78 11.77
C LEU A 181 10.04 26.98 12.60
N PHE A 182 9.33 26.75 13.71
CA PHE A 182 8.94 27.85 14.62
C PHE A 182 10.18 28.54 15.21
N LYS A 183 11.22 27.78 15.57
CA LYS A 183 12.48 28.34 16.07
C LYS A 183 13.17 29.19 15.01
N LEU A 184 13.26 28.72 13.77
CA LEU A 184 13.82 29.49 12.66
C LEU A 184 13.02 30.77 12.40
N HIS A 185 11.69 30.70 12.42
CA HIS A 185 10.84 31.89 12.27
C HIS A 185 10.97 32.89 13.41
N SER A 186 11.45 32.49 14.59
CA SER A 186 11.78 33.41 15.68
C SER A 186 13.10 34.17 15.48
N CYS A 187 13.98 33.66 14.61
CA CYS A 187 15.34 34.18 14.39
C CYS A 187 15.58 34.76 12.98
N LEU A 188 14.76 34.39 11.99
CA LEU A 188 14.95 34.74 10.58
C LEU A 188 13.70 35.37 9.95
N PRO A 189 13.86 36.26 8.96
CA PRO A 189 12.75 36.83 8.21
C PRO A 189 11.89 35.77 7.50
N ALA A 190 10.60 36.05 7.39
CA ALA A 190 9.64 35.18 6.72
C ALA A 190 10.03 34.85 5.27
N ASP A 191 10.62 35.80 4.55
CA ASP A 191 11.00 35.64 3.14
C ASP A 191 12.17 34.65 2.97
N THR A 192 13.11 34.62 3.92
CA THR A 192 14.25 33.69 3.93
C THR A 192 13.79 32.22 4.09
N LEU A 193 12.68 32.00 4.79
CA LEU A 193 12.16 30.67 5.10
C LEU A 193 11.04 30.21 4.15
N GLN A 194 10.78 30.95 3.06
CA GLN A 194 9.76 30.57 2.09
C GLN A 194 9.94 29.14 1.57
N GLY A 195 11.16 28.78 1.13
CA GLY A 195 11.45 27.42 0.67
C GLY A 195 11.28 26.34 1.73
N HIS A 196 11.51 26.65 3.01
CA HIS A 196 11.29 25.71 4.11
C HIS A 196 9.79 25.46 4.34
N ARG A 197 8.97 26.51 4.27
CA ARG A 197 7.51 26.39 4.35
C ARG A 197 6.95 25.60 3.17
N ASP A 198 7.45 25.85 1.96
CA ASP A 198 7.00 25.14 0.75
C ASP A 198 7.32 23.63 0.84
N ARG A 199 8.56 23.27 1.22
CA ARG A 199 8.95 21.87 1.47
C ARG A 199 8.11 21.25 2.59
N PHE A 200 7.92 21.95 3.72
CA PHE A 200 7.09 21.45 4.81
C PHE A 200 5.65 21.19 4.36
N LEU A 201 5.02 22.10 3.62
CA LEU A 201 3.65 21.96 3.15
C LEU A 201 3.50 20.75 2.21
N GLU A 202 4.49 20.52 1.34
CA GLU A 202 4.51 19.33 0.48
C GLU A 202 4.62 18.04 1.31
N GLN A 203 5.59 17.98 2.23
CA GLN A 203 5.81 16.82 3.08
C GLN A 203 4.65 16.56 4.04
N PHE A 204 4.01 17.60 4.58
CA PHE A 204 2.83 17.51 5.42
C PHE A 204 1.67 16.83 4.70
N ARG A 205 1.39 17.21 3.44
CA ARG A 205 0.33 16.56 2.65
C ARG A 205 0.61 15.07 2.44
N LYS A 206 1.85 14.73 2.08
CA LYS A 206 2.31 13.34 1.90
C LYS A 206 2.23 12.54 3.20
N LEU A 207 2.62 13.13 4.32
CA LEU A 207 2.59 12.49 5.64
C LEU A 207 1.16 12.29 6.16
N LYS A 208 0.28 13.27 5.94
CA LYS A 208 -1.14 13.16 6.29
C LYS A 208 -1.80 12.00 5.56
N ASP A 209 -1.54 11.86 4.25
CA ASP A 209 -1.98 10.71 3.45
C ASP A 209 -1.36 9.39 3.97
N LEU A 210 -0.07 9.40 4.34
CA LEU A 210 0.62 8.25 4.92
C LEU A 210 -0.05 7.74 6.20
N PHE A 211 -0.26 8.62 7.19
CA PHE A 211 -0.89 8.24 8.46
C PHE A 211 -2.34 7.83 8.27
N TYR A 212 -3.10 8.55 7.43
CA TYR A 212 -4.48 8.21 7.12
C TYR A 212 -4.59 6.81 6.50
N ARG A 213 -3.89 6.55 5.39
CA ARG A 213 -3.93 5.23 4.73
C ARG A 213 -3.44 4.11 5.63
N SER A 214 -2.35 4.34 6.37
CA SER A 214 -1.80 3.32 7.27
C SER A 214 -2.76 3.03 8.43
N SER A 215 -3.40 4.04 9.01
CA SER A 215 -4.37 3.87 10.11
C SER A 215 -5.59 3.04 9.71
N ASN A 216 -5.93 3.00 8.42
CA ASN A 216 -7.05 2.25 7.88
C ASN A 216 -6.72 0.78 7.57
N LEU A 217 -5.43 0.41 7.46
CA LEU A 217 -5.02 -0.96 7.18
C LEU A 217 -5.02 -1.84 8.44
N GLN A 218 -5.71 -2.98 8.35
CA GLN A 218 -5.83 -3.96 9.44
C GLN A 218 -4.47 -4.46 9.98
N TYR A 219 -3.47 -4.56 9.10
CA TYR A 219 -2.13 -4.99 9.49
C TYR A 219 -1.51 -4.04 10.54
N PHE A 220 -1.63 -2.72 10.33
CA PHE A 220 -1.09 -1.75 11.27
C PHE A 220 -1.96 -1.60 12.51
N LYS A 221 -3.31 -1.61 12.39
CA LYS A 221 -4.23 -1.50 13.55
C LYS A 221 -3.94 -2.51 14.67
N ARG A 222 -3.45 -3.70 14.32
CA ARG A 222 -3.09 -4.76 15.30
C ARG A 222 -1.73 -4.55 15.95
N LEU A 223 -0.82 -3.82 15.30
CA LEU A 223 0.59 -3.74 15.68
C LEU A 223 0.99 -2.38 16.27
N ILE A 224 0.38 -1.30 15.80
CA ILE A 224 0.68 0.08 16.19
C ILE A 224 -0.58 0.95 16.16
N GLN A 225 -0.66 1.89 17.09
CA GLN A 225 -1.64 2.97 17.07
C GLN A 225 -1.04 4.17 16.35
N ILE A 226 -1.63 4.53 15.21
CA ILE A 226 -1.18 5.63 14.36
C ILE A 226 -2.04 6.86 14.65
N PRO A 227 -1.46 8.00 15.09
CA PRO A 227 -2.21 9.22 15.35
C PRO A 227 -2.71 9.86 14.05
N GLN A 228 -3.83 10.56 14.12
CA GLN A 228 -4.31 11.41 13.03
C GLN A 228 -3.60 12.77 13.08
N LEU A 229 -3.14 13.27 11.93
CA LEU A 229 -2.60 14.63 11.85
C LEU A 229 -3.73 15.67 11.77
N PRO A 230 -3.47 16.92 12.22
CA PRO A 230 -4.43 18.01 12.08
C PRO A 230 -4.90 18.22 10.64
N GLU A 231 -6.09 18.80 10.48
CA GLU A 231 -6.65 19.01 9.14
C GLU A 231 -5.85 20.04 8.33
N ASN A 232 -5.43 21.11 8.99
CA ASN A 232 -4.62 22.19 8.43
C ASN A 232 -3.18 22.14 8.98
N PRO A 233 -2.16 22.48 8.17
CA PRO A 233 -0.78 22.58 8.65
C PRO A 233 -0.61 23.72 9.67
N PRO A 234 0.37 23.64 10.59
CA PRO A 234 0.69 24.72 11.52
C PRO A 234 0.98 26.04 10.80
N ASN A 235 0.47 27.16 11.33
CA ASN A 235 0.78 28.48 10.81
C ASN A 235 2.05 29.03 11.47
N PHE A 236 3.20 28.85 10.81
CA PHE A 236 4.49 29.29 11.33
C PHE A 236 4.66 30.82 11.47
N LEU A 237 3.79 31.61 10.85
CA LEU A 237 3.80 33.08 11.00
C LEU A 237 3.10 33.55 12.29
N ARG A 238 2.40 32.65 12.97
CA ARG A 238 1.70 32.93 14.23
C ARG A 238 2.36 32.14 15.34
N ALA A 239 3.18 32.79 16.16
CA ALA A 239 3.91 32.11 17.25
C ALA A 239 3.01 31.30 18.20
N SER A 240 1.77 31.75 18.46
CA SER A 240 0.81 30.98 19.29
C SER A 240 0.34 29.67 18.64
N ALA A 241 0.53 29.46 17.34
CA ALA A 241 0.22 28.19 16.69
C ALA A 241 1.15 27.06 17.16
N LEU A 242 2.33 27.38 17.72
CA LEU A 242 3.18 26.37 18.35
C LEU A 242 2.52 25.76 19.58
N SER A 243 1.76 26.54 20.37
CA SER A 243 1.01 26.00 21.52
C SER A 243 -0.20 25.15 21.12
N GLU A 244 -0.64 25.24 19.86
CA GLU A 244 -1.71 24.40 19.29
C GLU A 244 -1.14 23.08 18.71
N HIS A 245 0.18 22.96 18.55
CA HIS A 245 0.83 21.76 18.00
C HIS A 245 0.84 20.62 19.02
N ILE A 246 0.34 19.46 18.59
CA ILE A 246 0.33 18.23 19.37
C ILE A 246 1.27 17.24 18.70
N SER A 247 2.30 16.79 19.42
CA SER A 247 3.23 15.77 18.93
C SER A 247 2.47 14.50 18.57
N PRO A 248 2.55 14.00 17.33
CA PRO A 248 2.00 12.69 17.01
C PRO A 248 2.82 11.63 17.76
N VAL A 249 2.18 10.90 18.65
CA VAL A 249 2.80 9.78 19.37
C VAL A 249 2.25 8.48 18.80
N VAL A 250 3.10 7.70 18.13
CA VAL A 250 2.78 6.34 17.68
C VAL A 250 3.02 5.39 18.84
N VAL A 251 1.97 4.71 19.30
CA VAL A 251 2.05 3.76 20.42
C VAL A 251 2.11 2.35 19.86
N ILE A 252 3.06 1.54 20.32
CA ILE A 252 3.05 0.09 20.11
C ILE A 252 2.26 -0.50 21.29
N PRO A 253 1.08 -1.10 21.09
CA PRO A 253 0.36 -1.77 22.16
C PRO A 253 1.28 -2.81 22.81
N ALA A 254 1.40 -2.79 24.13
CA ALA A 254 2.06 -3.90 24.83
C ALA A 254 1.31 -5.17 24.44
N GLU A 255 2.04 -6.21 24.00
CA GLU A 255 1.42 -7.48 23.62
C GLU A 255 0.47 -7.90 24.74
N ALA A 256 -0.83 -7.98 24.44
CA ALA A 256 -1.75 -8.66 25.30
C ALA A 256 -1.22 -10.09 25.38
N SER A 257 -0.67 -10.43 26.55
CA SER A 257 -0.23 -11.76 26.91
C SER A 257 -1.24 -12.76 26.36
N SER A 258 -0.76 -13.66 25.50
CA SER A 258 -1.54 -14.80 25.05
C SER A 258 -2.13 -15.54 26.26
N PRO A 259 -3.31 -16.16 26.15
CA PRO A 259 -3.83 -17.00 27.22
C PRO A 259 -3.03 -18.29 27.46
N ASP A 260 -1.97 -18.55 26.69
CA ASP A 260 -1.16 -19.78 26.75
C ASP A 260 0.21 -19.54 27.40
N SER A 261 0.20 -18.97 28.60
CA SER A 261 1.34 -19.06 29.51
C SER A 261 0.85 -19.66 30.81
N GLU A 262 0.99 -20.98 30.94
CA GLU A 262 0.92 -21.64 32.23
C GLU A 262 1.81 -20.88 33.23
N PRO A 263 1.33 -20.59 34.45
CA PRO A 263 2.14 -19.89 35.41
C PRO A 263 3.27 -20.83 35.85
N ILE A 264 4.50 -20.45 35.55
CA ILE A 264 5.69 -20.94 36.26
C ILE A 264 5.47 -20.51 37.70
N THR A 265 5.04 -21.46 38.54
CA THR A 265 4.88 -21.26 39.97
C THR A 265 6.26 -21.33 40.59
N ASP A 266 6.72 -20.20 41.12
CA ASP A 266 7.85 -20.10 42.03
C ASP A 266 7.67 -21.09 43.19
N LEU A 267 8.63 -22.01 43.32
CA LEU A 267 8.73 -22.97 44.40
C LEU A 267 9.62 -22.42 45.52
N VAL A 268 9.02 -21.67 46.45
CA VAL A 268 9.47 -21.45 47.84
C VAL A 268 8.19 -21.03 48.61
N GLU A 269 7.71 -21.58 49.72
CA GLU A 269 8.24 -22.07 51.00
C GLU A 269 7.18 -23.03 51.65
N MET A 270 7.56 -24.17 52.24
CA MET A 270 7.72 -24.42 53.69
C MET A 270 6.42 -24.44 54.53
N ASP A 271 5.96 -25.64 54.92
CA ASP A 271 5.61 -26.01 56.32
C ASP A 271 5.35 -27.53 56.41
N THR A 272 6.15 -28.36 57.10
CA THR A 272 6.26 -28.68 58.55
C THR A 272 5.00 -29.25 59.25
N ALA A 273 5.17 -30.48 59.76
CA ALA A 273 4.36 -31.25 60.73
C ALA A 273 3.02 -31.84 60.20
N THR A 274 2.72 -33.14 60.39
CA THR A 274 2.81 -33.90 61.64
C THR A 274 2.84 -35.40 61.38
N GLN A 275 3.67 -36.12 62.14
CA GLN A 275 3.76 -37.58 62.16
C GLN A 275 2.55 -38.22 62.89
N SER A 276 2.19 -39.43 62.44
CA SER A 276 2.14 -40.66 63.24
C SER A 276 0.82 -41.46 63.23
N LEU A 277 1.00 -42.78 63.01
CA LEU A 277 0.26 -43.94 63.51
C LEU A 277 -1.05 -44.36 62.81
N PHE A 278 -1.03 -45.55 62.19
CA PHE A 278 -1.96 -46.70 62.31
C PHE A 278 -1.44 -47.81 61.36
N ASP A 279 -0.56 -48.70 61.81
CA ASP A 279 -0.77 -50.01 62.48
C ASP A 279 -1.25 -51.13 61.54
N ASN A 280 -0.29 -51.90 61.02
CA ASN A 280 -0.49 -53.18 60.33
C ASN A 280 -0.55 -54.29 61.37
N LYS A 281 -1.75 -54.76 61.70
CA LYS A 281 -2.02 -55.98 62.48
C LYS A 281 -3.26 -56.69 61.96
N PHE A 282 -3.06 -57.65 61.05
CA PHE A 282 -4.02 -58.72 60.81
C PHE A 282 -3.31 -60.01 60.36
N ASP A 283 -2.25 -60.38 61.07
CA ASP A 283 -1.59 -61.69 60.99
C ASP A 283 -1.28 -62.10 62.44
N ASP A 284 -2.31 -62.59 63.17
CA ASP A 284 -2.20 -63.45 64.39
C ASP A 284 -3.54 -63.64 65.15
N ILE A 285 -4.63 -64.05 64.49
CA ILE A 285 -5.83 -64.56 65.18
C ILE A 285 -6.37 -65.78 64.42
N PHE A 286 -5.62 -66.88 64.42
CA PHE A 286 -6.06 -68.19 64.93
C PHE A 286 -4.87 -69.14 64.81
N GLY A 287 -4.22 -69.36 65.95
CA GLY A 287 -2.98 -70.12 66.06
C GLY A 287 -3.12 -71.59 65.70
N SER A 288 -2.06 -72.08 65.08
CA SER A 288 -1.24 -73.22 65.50
C SER A 288 -1.91 -74.48 66.07
N SER A 289 -1.47 -75.58 65.44
CA SER A 289 -1.34 -76.95 65.96
C SER A 289 -2.58 -77.84 65.81
N PHE A 290 -2.49 -78.87 64.98
CA PHE A 290 -2.26 -80.24 65.46
C PHE A 290 -1.86 -81.15 64.29
N SER A 291 -0.94 -82.04 64.62
CA SER A 291 -0.43 -83.16 63.84
C SER A 291 -1.51 -84.16 63.40
N SER A 292 -1.11 -85.01 62.44
CA SER A 292 -1.63 -86.34 62.10
C SER A 292 -3.02 -86.45 61.43
N ASP A 293 -2.98 -86.96 60.18
CA ASP A 293 -4.02 -87.77 59.52
C ASP A 293 -4.73 -88.70 60.52
N PRO A 294 -6.03 -89.04 60.39
CA PRO A 294 -6.52 -89.70 59.17
C PRO A 294 -8.05 -89.63 58.94
N PHE A 295 -8.62 -88.92 57.96
CA PHE A 295 -9.97 -89.30 57.47
C PHE A 295 -10.19 -88.97 55.99
N ASN A 296 -9.96 -90.03 55.21
CA ASN A 296 -10.36 -90.25 53.84
C ASN A 296 -11.87 -90.05 53.63
N PHE A 297 -12.24 -88.98 52.93
CA PHE A 297 -13.57 -88.81 52.31
C PHE A 297 -13.39 -88.40 50.84
N ASN A 298 -12.62 -89.18 50.08
CA ASN A 298 -12.53 -89.00 48.63
C ASN A 298 -12.97 -90.29 47.94
N SER A 299 -14.28 -90.56 47.98
CA SER A 299 -14.91 -91.62 47.20
C SER A 299 -16.36 -91.26 46.91
N GLN A 300 -16.56 -90.28 46.02
CA GLN A 300 -17.82 -90.18 45.26
C GLN A 300 -17.77 -89.33 43.99
N ASN A 301 -16.59 -89.12 43.39
CA ASN A 301 -16.51 -88.70 41.99
C ASN A 301 -15.30 -89.37 41.35
N GLY A 302 -15.55 -90.25 40.38
CA GLY A 302 -14.55 -91.10 39.70
C GLY A 302 -13.60 -90.36 38.75
N MET A 303 -13.04 -89.23 39.19
CA MET A 303 -11.89 -88.59 38.54
C MET A 303 -10.64 -88.85 39.38
N ASN A 304 -9.58 -89.34 38.74
CA ASN A 304 -8.29 -89.53 39.38
C ASN A 304 -7.70 -88.17 39.76
N LYS A 305 -6.82 -88.12 40.78
CA LYS A 305 -6.19 -86.88 41.27
C LYS A 305 -5.51 -86.11 40.14
N ASP A 306 -4.85 -86.82 39.23
CA ASP A 306 -4.17 -86.25 38.07
C ASP A 306 -5.13 -85.60 37.06
N ASP A 307 -6.39 -86.07 36.97
CA ASP A 307 -7.41 -85.47 36.10
C ASP A 307 -7.96 -84.17 36.70
N LYS A 308 -8.02 -84.09 38.04
CA LYS A 308 -8.41 -82.86 38.75
C LYS A 308 -7.33 -81.80 38.60
N ASP A 309 -6.06 -82.17 38.76
CA ASP A 309 -4.93 -81.25 38.64
C ASP A 309 -4.80 -80.72 37.19
N ARG A 310 -4.99 -81.58 36.17
CA ARG A 310 -5.05 -81.16 34.76
C ARG A 310 -6.20 -80.20 34.46
N LEU A 311 -7.40 -80.46 34.99
CA LEU A 311 -8.55 -79.57 34.81
C LEU A 311 -8.31 -78.21 35.49
N ILE A 312 -7.66 -78.20 36.65
CA ILE A 312 -7.29 -76.97 37.35
C ILE A 312 -6.29 -76.16 36.52
N GLU A 313 -5.24 -76.78 35.99
CA GLU A 313 -4.28 -76.09 35.11
C GLU A 313 -4.94 -75.53 33.84
N GLN A 314 -5.85 -76.30 33.22
CA GLN A 314 -6.62 -75.84 32.07
C GLN A 314 -7.48 -74.61 32.42
N LEU A 315 -8.23 -74.66 33.52
CA LEU A 315 -9.07 -73.55 33.97
C LEU A 315 -8.24 -72.31 34.36
N TYR A 316 -7.06 -72.49 34.96
CA TYR A 316 -6.15 -71.36 35.22
C TYR A 316 -5.62 -70.73 33.92
N GLY A 317 -5.32 -71.55 32.91
CA GLY A 317 -4.93 -71.09 31.58
C GLY A 317 -6.06 -70.30 30.88
N GLU A 318 -7.28 -70.82 30.92
CA GLU A 318 -8.46 -70.15 30.36
C GLU A 318 -8.77 -68.83 31.09
N ILE A 319 -8.66 -68.80 32.42
CA ILE A 319 -8.83 -67.57 33.21
C ILE A 319 -7.75 -66.54 32.86
N ALA A 320 -6.51 -66.98 32.62
CA ALA A 320 -5.43 -66.08 32.21
C ALA A 320 -5.69 -65.50 30.81
N ALA A 321 -6.08 -66.33 29.85
CA ALA A 321 -6.41 -65.91 28.49
C ALA A 321 -7.60 -64.93 28.46
N LEU A 322 -8.68 -65.22 29.21
CA LEU A 322 -9.84 -64.34 29.31
C LEU A 322 -9.51 -62.99 29.98
N LYS A 323 -8.59 -62.96 30.94
CA LYS A 323 -8.11 -61.71 31.53
C LYS A 323 -7.32 -60.88 30.53
N GLU A 324 -6.48 -61.53 29.72
CA GLU A 324 -5.73 -60.85 28.66
C GLU A 324 -6.65 -60.29 27.58
N GLU A 325 -7.65 -61.06 27.12
CA GLU A 325 -8.67 -60.57 26.18
C GLU A 325 -9.46 -59.38 26.74
N LEU A 326 -9.81 -59.41 28.02
CA LEU A 326 -10.54 -58.33 28.67
C LEU A 326 -9.70 -57.06 28.82
N GLU A 327 -8.40 -57.18 29.11
CA GLU A 327 -7.49 -56.03 29.11
C GLU A 327 -7.24 -55.48 27.70
N ASN A 328 -7.12 -56.34 26.69
CA ASN A 328 -7.03 -55.92 25.29
C ASN A 328 -8.30 -55.17 24.84
N PHE A 329 -9.48 -55.67 25.18
CA PHE A 329 -10.75 -55.01 24.88
C PHE A 329 -10.88 -53.63 25.57
N LYS A 330 -10.46 -53.53 26.83
CA LYS A 330 -10.43 -52.24 27.54
C LYS A 330 -9.47 -51.24 26.89
N ALA A 331 -8.27 -51.70 26.50
CA ALA A 331 -7.29 -50.85 25.83
C ALA A 331 -7.81 -50.34 24.49
N GLU A 332 -8.49 -51.20 23.72
CA GLU A 332 -9.09 -50.83 22.45
C GLU A 332 -10.26 -49.86 22.61
N SER A 333 -11.14 -50.08 23.61
CA SER A 333 -12.22 -49.16 23.96
C SER A 333 -11.71 -47.78 24.42
N ALA A 334 -10.64 -47.76 25.24
CA ALA A 334 -10.00 -46.52 25.68
C ALA A 334 -9.40 -45.74 24.49
N ARG A 335 -8.73 -46.44 23.58
CA ARG A 335 -8.18 -45.86 22.34
C ARG A 335 -9.29 -45.29 21.44
N GLY A 336 -10.39 -46.00 21.27
CA GLY A 336 -11.56 -45.51 20.53
C GLY A 336 -12.17 -44.25 21.16
N THR A 337 -12.26 -44.22 22.50
CA THR A 337 -12.76 -43.05 23.24
C THR A 337 -11.88 -41.82 23.05
N VAL A 338 -10.55 -41.98 23.06
CA VAL A 338 -9.60 -40.89 22.80
C VAL A 338 -9.72 -40.38 21.37
N GLN A 339 -9.86 -41.27 20.38
CA GLN A 339 -10.01 -40.89 18.98
C GLN A 339 -11.31 -40.12 18.73
N LEU A 340 -12.44 -40.56 19.30
CA LEU A 340 -13.72 -39.86 19.20
C LEU A 340 -13.67 -38.48 19.88
N ARG A 341 -13.01 -38.37 21.04
CA ARG A 341 -12.80 -37.09 21.72
C ARG A 341 -11.95 -36.13 20.88
N GLY A 342 -10.89 -36.64 20.25
CA GLY A 342 -10.07 -35.87 19.31
C GLY A 342 -10.91 -35.34 18.14
N ARG A 343 -11.72 -36.20 17.52
CA ARG A 343 -12.60 -35.79 16.41
C ARG A 343 -13.66 -34.79 16.82
N ALA A 344 -14.23 -34.92 18.02
CA ALA A 344 -15.17 -33.94 18.56
C ALA A 344 -14.50 -32.57 18.75
N SER A 345 -13.27 -32.54 19.29
CA SER A 345 -12.50 -31.30 19.46
C SER A 345 -12.14 -30.64 18.13
N GLU A 346 -11.78 -31.42 17.10
CA GLU A 346 -11.54 -30.91 15.74
C GLU A 346 -12.79 -30.25 15.16
N LEU A 347 -13.95 -30.93 15.26
CA LEU A 347 -15.22 -30.40 14.77
C LEU A 347 -15.66 -29.13 15.52
N GLU A 348 -15.41 -29.04 16.82
CA GLU A 348 -15.67 -27.83 17.61
C GLU A 348 -14.78 -26.66 17.17
N ALA A 349 -13.50 -26.94 16.87
CA ALA A 349 -12.57 -25.94 16.34
C ALA A 349 -12.98 -25.46 14.93
N GLU A 350 -13.32 -26.39 14.02
CA GLU A 350 -13.83 -26.07 12.68
C GLU A 350 -15.11 -25.22 12.77
N LEU A 351 -16.04 -25.54 13.69
CA LEU A 351 -17.26 -24.78 13.90
C LEU A 351 -16.98 -23.36 14.42
N ALA A 352 -16.02 -23.20 15.33
CA ALA A 352 -15.59 -21.90 15.85
C ALA A 352 -14.96 -21.05 14.74
N GLU A 353 -14.12 -21.64 13.90
CA GLU A 353 -13.53 -20.99 12.73
C GLU A 353 -14.59 -20.53 11.73
N GLN A 354 -15.57 -21.38 11.40
CA GLN A 354 -16.68 -21.02 10.51
C GLN A 354 -17.52 -19.87 11.05
N ARG A 355 -17.76 -19.83 12.37
CA ARG A 355 -18.47 -18.71 13.01
C ARG A 355 -17.68 -17.41 12.90
N HIS A 356 -16.38 -17.46 13.13
CA HIS A 356 -15.50 -16.30 12.99
C HIS A 356 -15.48 -15.77 11.55
N LEU A 357 -15.32 -16.66 10.56
CA LEU A 357 -15.34 -16.29 9.13
C LEU A 357 -16.68 -15.66 8.72
N LYS A 358 -17.80 -16.20 9.22
CA LYS A 358 -19.12 -15.61 8.98
C LYS A 358 -19.25 -14.22 9.58
N GLN A 359 -18.81 -14.01 10.81
CA GLN A 359 -18.84 -12.69 11.46
C GLN A 359 -17.99 -11.70 10.68
N GLN A 360 -16.78 -12.10 10.29
CA GLN A 360 -15.89 -11.26 9.49
C GLN A 360 -16.54 -10.84 8.16
N ALA A 361 -17.21 -11.77 7.46
CA ALA A 361 -17.92 -11.45 6.23
C ALA A 361 -19.11 -10.50 6.43
N GLN A 362 -19.78 -10.57 7.60
CA GLN A 362 -20.84 -9.63 7.97
C GLN A 362 -20.27 -8.23 8.23
N ASP A 363 -19.20 -8.13 9.01
CA ASP A 363 -18.54 -6.85 9.32
C ASP A 363 -17.99 -6.19 8.04
N GLU A 364 -17.40 -6.97 7.12
CA GLU A 364 -16.95 -6.49 5.81
C GLU A 364 -18.13 -5.99 4.95
N SER A 365 -19.27 -6.69 4.98
CA SER A 365 -20.48 -6.25 4.26
C SER A 365 -21.04 -4.94 4.80
N GLU A 366 -21.04 -4.75 6.12
CA GLU A 366 -21.47 -3.51 6.76
C GLU A 366 -20.52 -2.36 6.44
N PHE A 367 -19.21 -2.60 6.48
CA PHE A 367 -18.20 -1.63 6.09
C PHE A 367 -18.37 -1.17 4.64
N LEU A 368 -18.50 -2.10 3.69
CA LEU A 368 -18.71 -1.78 2.28
C LEU A 368 -20.01 -1.00 2.06
N ARG A 369 -21.06 -1.28 2.84
CA ARG A 369 -22.33 -0.55 2.76
C ARG A 369 -22.16 0.90 3.24
N ALA A 370 -21.42 1.12 4.33
CA ALA A 370 -21.11 2.47 4.82
C ALA A 370 -20.22 3.26 3.85
N GLU A 371 -19.21 2.63 3.25
CA GLU A 371 -18.35 3.25 2.25
C GLU A 371 -19.14 3.67 0.99
N LEU A 372 -20.10 2.84 0.57
CA LEU A 372 -21.02 3.16 -0.53
C LEU A 372 -21.91 4.36 -0.23
N GLU A 373 -22.39 4.51 1.00
CA GLU A 373 -23.18 5.68 1.41
C GLU A 373 -22.34 6.96 1.42
N GLU A 374 -21.11 6.89 1.93
CA GLU A 374 -20.21 8.04 1.95
C GLU A 374 -19.80 8.47 0.53
N LEU A 375 -19.52 7.52 -0.37
CA LEU A 375 -19.25 7.82 -1.78
C LEU A 375 -20.45 8.46 -2.50
N LYS A 376 -21.68 8.01 -2.19
CA LYS A 376 -22.89 8.65 -2.71
C LYS A 376 -23.00 10.10 -2.24
N LYS A 377 -22.75 10.36 -0.96
CA LYS A 377 -22.78 11.70 -0.38
C LYS A 377 -21.72 12.62 -1.01
N GLN A 378 -20.49 12.12 -1.16
CA GLN A 378 -19.41 12.86 -1.84
C GLN A 378 -19.76 13.19 -3.29
N ARG A 379 -20.39 12.25 -4.02
CA ARG A 379 -20.88 12.50 -5.37
C ARG A 379 -21.94 13.60 -5.40
N GLU A 380 -22.91 13.56 -4.49
CA GLU A 380 -23.94 14.60 -4.40
C GLU A 380 -23.35 15.99 -4.09
N ASP A 381 -22.37 16.06 -3.19
CA ASP A 381 -21.71 17.32 -2.85
C ASP A 381 -20.83 17.83 -4.00
N THR A 382 -20.18 16.93 -4.74
CA THR A 382 -19.46 17.27 -5.97
C THR A 382 -20.40 17.82 -7.04
N GLU A 383 -21.58 17.21 -7.23
CA GLU A 383 -22.59 17.71 -8.16
C GLU A 383 -23.13 19.09 -7.75
N LYS A 384 -23.33 19.34 -6.45
CA LYS A 384 -23.70 20.66 -5.93
C LYS A 384 -22.61 21.70 -6.19
N ALA A 385 -21.35 21.35 -5.92
CA ALA A 385 -20.20 22.23 -6.16
C ALA A 385 -20.06 22.56 -7.65
N GLN A 386 -20.23 21.58 -8.54
CA GLN A 386 -20.17 21.79 -9.98
C GLN A 386 -21.29 22.71 -10.48
N ARG A 387 -22.52 22.57 -9.97
CA ARG A 387 -23.61 23.52 -10.26
C ARG A 387 -23.27 24.94 -9.79
N SER A 388 -22.69 25.08 -8.61
CA SER A 388 -22.24 26.38 -8.09
C SER A 388 -21.15 27.00 -8.99
N LEU A 389 -20.17 26.20 -9.42
CA LEU A 389 -19.11 26.64 -10.33
C LEU A 389 -19.70 27.16 -11.64
N THR A 390 -20.62 26.40 -12.25
CA THR A 390 -21.27 26.82 -13.52
C THR A 390 -22.05 28.13 -13.39
N GLU A 391 -22.67 28.40 -12.23
CA GLU A 391 -23.37 29.67 -11.99
C GLU A 391 -22.38 30.82 -11.77
N ILE A 392 -21.25 30.58 -11.12
CA ILE A 392 -20.17 31.56 -10.97
C ILE A 392 -19.55 31.90 -12.33
N GLU A 393 -19.27 30.91 -13.17
CA GLU A 393 -18.76 31.10 -14.54
C GLU A 393 -19.72 31.92 -15.39
N ARG A 394 -21.03 31.61 -15.33
CA ARG A 394 -22.06 32.39 -16.04
C ARG A 394 -22.09 33.85 -15.58
N ARG A 395 -21.93 34.10 -14.28
CA ARG A 395 -21.84 35.47 -13.73
C ARG A 395 -20.56 36.18 -14.15
N ALA A 396 -19.43 35.48 -14.18
CA ALA A 396 -18.15 36.01 -14.64
C ALA A 396 -18.23 36.43 -16.11
N GLN A 397 -18.75 35.57 -16.99
CA GLN A 397 -18.98 35.90 -18.41
C GLN A 397 -19.90 37.11 -18.58
N ALA A 398 -20.99 37.18 -17.81
CA ALA A 398 -21.88 38.35 -17.86
C ALA A 398 -21.19 39.63 -17.40
N ASN A 399 -20.28 39.55 -16.42
CA ASN A 399 -19.50 40.69 -15.96
C ASN A 399 -18.45 41.11 -17.00
N GLU A 400 -17.76 40.15 -17.61
CA GLU A 400 -16.79 40.39 -18.69
C GLU A 400 -17.44 41.10 -19.88
N GLN A 401 -18.65 40.68 -20.30
CA GLN A 401 -19.42 41.36 -21.33
C GLN A 401 -19.77 42.81 -20.95
N ARG A 402 -20.07 43.09 -19.67
CA ARG A 402 -20.33 44.46 -19.19
C ARG A 402 -19.06 45.31 -19.24
N TYR A 403 -17.92 44.76 -18.81
CA TYR A 403 -16.63 45.44 -18.90
C TYR A 403 -16.24 45.73 -20.35
N SER A 404 -16.46 44.79 -21.28
CA SER A 404 -16.20 45.00 -22.70
C SER A 404 -17.03 46.15 -23.27
N LYS A 405 -18.34 46.19 -22.98
CA LYS A 405 -19.21 47.30 -23.39
C LYS A 405 -18.79 48.64 -22.79
N LEU A 406 -18.36 48.65 -21.53
CA LEU A 406 -17.86 49.87 -20.88
C LEU A 406 -16.56 50.35 -21.52
N LYS A 407 -15.65 49.43 -21.86
CA LYS A 407 -14.40 49.72 -22.57
C LYS A 407 -14.66 50.33 -23.95
N GLU A 408 -15.62 49.76 -24.70
CA GLU A 408 -16.07 50.33 -25.99
C GLU A 408 -16.59 51.76 -25.81
N LYS A 409 -17.47 52.00 -24.84
CA LYS A 409 -18.00 53.34 -24.55
C LYS A 409 -16.92 54.34 -24.12
N TYR A 410 -15.96 53.90 -23.33
CA TYR A 410 -14.81 54.73 -22.95
C TYR A 410 -13.94 55.06 -24.17
N SER A 411 -13.69 54.09 -25.04
CA SER A 411 -12.94 54.30 -26.29
C SER A 411 -13.67 55.28 -27.23
N GLU A 412 -15.00 55.16 -27.38
CA GLU A 412 -15.82 56.10 -28.13
C GLU A 412 -15.72 57.51 -27.54
N LEU A 413 -15.74 57.66 -26.21
CA LEU A 413 -15.64 58.96 -25.55
C LEU A 413 -14.27 59.61 -25.78
N VAL A 414 -13.19 58.84 -25.66
CA VAL A 414 -11.83 59.32 -25.95
C VAL A 414 -11.71 59.76 -27.41
N GLN A 415 -12.24 58.98 -28.35
CA GLN A 415 -12.24 59.32 -29.76
C GLN A 415 -13.04 60.60 -30.04
N ASN A 416 -14.24 60.73 -29.47
CA ASN A 416 -15.05 61.94 -29.58
C ASN A 416 -14.33 63.17 -29.01
N HIS A 417 -13.64 63.02 -27.89
CA HIS A 417 -12.84 64.10 -27.30
C HIS A 417 -11.69 64.52 -28.23
N ALA A 418 -10.97 63.56 -28.82
CA ALA A 418 -9.91 63.82 -29.80
C ALA A 418 -10.44 64.54 -31.06
N ASP A 419 -11.61 64.12 -31.57
CA ASP A 419 -12.23 64.74 -32.73
C ASP A 419 -12.74 66.15 -32.43
N LEU A 420 -13.25 66.41 -31.22
CA LEU A 420 -13.62 67.74 -30.76
C LEU A 420 -12.40 68.66 -30.64
N LEU A 421 -11.26 68.17 -30.13
CA LEU A 421 -10.01 68.93 -30.10
C LEU A 421 -9.55 69.30 -31.52
N ARG A 422 -9.62 68.37 -32.48
CA ARG A 422 -9.28 68.63 -33.88
C ARG A 422 -10.20 69.68 -34.50
N LYS A 423 -11.52 69.60 -34.24
CA LYS A 423 -12.48 70.62 -34.67
C LYS A 423 -12.22 71.98 -34.03
N ASN A 424 -11.89 72.03 -32.75
CA ASN A 424 -11.58 73.27 -32.05
C ASN A 424 -10.32 73.94 -32.65
N ALA A 425 -9.28 73.15 -32.94
CA ALA A 425 -8.09 73.64 -33.63
C ALA A 425 -8.41 74.21 -35.03
N GLU A 426 -9.26 73.53 -35.80
CA GLU A 426 -9.68 74.00 -37.12
C GLU A 426 -10.52 75.29 -37.04
N VAL A 427 -11.47 75.38 -36.09
CA VAL A 427 -12.23 76.61 -35.84
C VAL A 427 -11.29 77.76 -35.43
N THR A 428 -10.31 77.48 -34.56
CA THR A 428 -9.30 78.48 -34.16
C THR A 428 -8.48 78.97 -35.36
N LYS A 429 -8.13 78.07 -36.28
CA LYS A 429 -7.45 78.42 -37.53
C LYS A 429 -8.34 79.28 -38.44
N GLN A 430 -9.62 78.92 -38.58
CA GLN A 430 -10.59 79.71 -39.36
C GLN A 430 -10.81 81.10 -38.75
N VAL A 431 -10.90 81.23 -37.43
CA VAL A 431 -10.98 82.53 -36.74
C VAL A 431 -9.74 83.37 -37.00
N THR A 432 -8.54 82.75 -36.96
CA THR A 432 -7.29 83.45 -37.28
C THR A 432 -7.27 83.92 -38.73
N ALA A 433 -7.68 83.08 -39.68
CA ALA A 433 -7.77 83.42 -41.10
C ALA A 433 -8.83 84.52 -41.36
N ALA A 434 -9.98 84.47 -40.69
CA ALA A 434 -11.01 85.50 -40.79
C ALA A 434 -10.52 86.86 -40.24
N ARG A 435 -9.77 86.86 -39.13
CA ARG A 435 -9.12 88.08 -38.62
C ARG A 435 -8.09 88.63 -39.59
N GLN A 436 -7.33 87.76 -40.25
CA GLN A 436 -6.35 88.17 -41.27
C GLN A 436 -7.04 88.78 -42.49
N ALA A 437 -8.11 88.15 -42.99
CA ALA A 437 -8.93 88.67 -44.07
C ALA A 437 -9.63 89.99 -43.68
N GLN A 438 -10.10 90.14 -42.44
CA GLN A 438 -10.61 91.41 -41.94
C GLN A 438 -9.53 92.50 -41.96
N GLY A 439 -8.31 92.18 -41.53
CA GLY A 439 -7.18 93.11 -41.60
C GLY A 439 -6.79 93.48 -43.03
N ASP A 440 -6.95 92.57 -43.99
CA ASP A 440 -6.77 92.84 -45.43
C ASP A 440 -7.87 93.78 -45.96
N VAL A 441 -9.13 93.54 -45.59
CA VAL A 441 -10.27 94.42 -45.92
C VAL A 441 -10.13 95.81 -45.29
N GLU A 442 -9.63 95.91 -44.05
CA GLU A 442 -9.31 97.20 -43.43
C GLU A 442 -8.17 97.91 -44.18
N ARG A 443 -7.23 97.17 -44.77
CA ARG A 443 -6.15 97.72 -45.60
C ARG A 443 -6.67 98.21 -46.95
N GLU A 444 -7.51 97.43 -47.63
CA GLU A 444 -8.18 97.85 -48.88
C GLU A 444 -9.13 99.03 -48.64
N LYS A 445 -9.84 99.05 -47.50
CA LYS A 445 -10.63 100.19 -47.05
C LYS A 445 -9.76 101.43 -46.87
N LYS A 446 -8.57 101.28 -46.27
CA LYS A 446 -7.61 102.37 -46.09
C LYS A 446 -7.05 102.88 -47.42
N GLU A 447 -6.76 102.00 -48.38
CA GLU A 447 -6.34 102.39 -49.73
C GLU A 447 -7.46 103.10 -50.51
N LEU A 448 -8.72 102.70 -50.29
CA LEU A 448 -9.90 103.36 -50.84
C LEU A 448 -10.15 104.73 -50.19
N GLU A 449 -10.00 104.82 -48.86
CA GLU A 449 -9.97 106.08 -48.09
C GLU A 449 -8.85 107.00 -48.59
N ASP A 450 -7.65 106.49 -48.90
CA ASP A 450 -6.54 107.27 -49.46
C ASP A 450 -6.81 107.75 -50.91
N SER A 451 -7.62 107.01 -51.68
CA SER A 451 -8.10 107.45 -52.99
C SER A 451 -9.17 108.54 -52.89
N PHE A 452 -10.05 108.43 -51.88
CA PHE A 452 -11.06 109.44 -51.54
C PHE A 452 -10.41 110.70 -50.96
N GLN A 453 -9.35 110.53 -50.17
CA GLN A 453 -8.55 111.60 -49.57
C GLN A 453 -7.84 112.44 -50.65
N ARG A 454 -7.34 111.84 -51.74
CA ARG A 454 -6.79 112.59 -52.88
C ARG A 454 -7.81 113.50 -53.59
N VAL A 455 -9.09 113.12 -53.59
CA VAL A 455 -10.20 113.94 -54.13
C VAL A 455 -10.69 114.97 -53.11
N SER A 456 -10.64 114.63 -51.82
CA SER A 456 -10.96 115.52 -50.69
C SER A 456 -9.89 116.60 -50.44
N GLU A 457 -8.60 116.30 -50.63
CA GLU A 457 -7.45 117.23 -50.47
C GLU A 457 -7.45 118.40 -51.48
N GLN A 458 -8.13 118.24 -52.62
CA GLN A 458 -8.39 119.33 -53.57
C GLN A 458 -9.50 120.29 -53.09
N ALA A 459 -10.41 119.83 -52.21
CA ALA A 459 -11.44 120.63 -51.55
C ALA A 459 -10.99 121.16 -50.16
N GLN A 460 -10.02 120.50 -49.51
CA GLN A 460 -9.60 120.75 -48.12
C GLN A 460 -8.38 121.67 -47.96
N ARG A 461 -7.84 122.23 -49.06
CA ARG A 461 -6.98 123.44 -49.00
C ARG A 461 -7.71 124.68 -48.47
N LYS A 462 -9.04 124.60 -48.29
CA LYS A 462 -9.88 125.63 -47.65
C LYS A 462 -10.06 125.48 -46.14
N SER A 463 -9.57 124.40 -45.51
CA SER A 463 -9.76 124.19 -44.07
C SER A 463 -8.42 124.02 -43.37
N GLN A 464 -7.56 125.02 -43.57
CA GLN A 464 -6.27 125.20 -42.92
C GLN A 464 -6.39 125.60 -41.43
N GLU A 465 -7.54 125.39 -40.78
CA GLU A 465 -7.86 126.02 -39.50
C GLU A 465 -8.32 125.05 -38.41
N GLN A 466 -7.85 123.80 -38.40
CA GLN A 466 -7.95 122.95 -37.21
C GLN A 466 -6.65 122.17 -37.00
N ALA A 467 -5.65 122.92 -36.54
CA ALA A 467 -4.27 122.52 -36.41
C ALA A 467 -3.88 121.82 -35.09
N GLU A 468 -4.79 121.50 -34.16
CA GLU A 468 -4.34 121.37 -32.75
C GLU A 468 -4.55 120.02 -32.02
N VAL A 469 -5.02 118.95 -32.68
CA VAL A 469 -5.34 117.70 -31.93
C VAL A 469 -4.34 116.55 -32.13
N LEU A 470 -3.44 116.60 -33.12
CA LEU A 470 -2.55 115.47 -33.49
C LEU A 470 -1.23 115.37 -32.72
N ASP A 471 -1.06 116.14 -31.64
CA ASP A 471 0.12 116.03 -30.75
C ASP A 471 -0.07 114.97 -29.64
N THR A 472 -1.28 114.46 -29.46
CA THR A 472 -1.61 113.54 -28.34
C THR A 472 -1.38 112.06 -28.64
N LEU A 473 -1.38 111.62 -29.91
CA LEU A 473 -1.29 110.19 -30.28
C LEU A 473 0.14 109.67 -30.52
N LYS A 474 1.17 110.51 -30.39
CA LYS A 474 2.58 110.08 -30.47
C LYS A 474 3.07 109.36 -29.20
N ARG A 475 2.31 109.41 -28.11
CA ARG A 475 2.72 108.88 -26.79
C ARG A 475 2.37 107.42 -26.53
N GLU A 476 1.50 106.78 -27.31
CA GLU A 476 1.04 105.41 -27.02
C GLU A 476 1.80 104.29 -27.78
N LEU A 477 2.58 104.63 -28.81
CA LEU A 477 3.36 103.65 -29.60
C LEU A 477 4.61 103.12 -28.86
N ALA A 478 5.01 103.77 -27.76
CA ALA A 478 6.18 103.38 -26.97
C ALA A 478 5.91 102.23 -25.99
N ALA A 479 4.66 101.99 -25.59
CA ALA A 479 4.29 100.99 -24.58
C ALA A 479 4.19 99.55 -25.15
N SER A 480 3.92 99.38 -26.44
CA SER A 480 3.68 98.07 -27.06
C SER A 480 4.99 97.28 -27.38
N ARG A 481 6.16 97.92 -27.31
CA ARG A 481 7.46 97.24 -27.53
C ARG A 481 7.97 96.44 -26.34
N GLN A 482 7.40 96.61 -25.14
CA GLN A 482 7.92 96.01 -23.91
C GLN A 482 7.31 94.61 -23.60
N GLU A 483 6.17 94.25 -24.22
CA GLU A 483 5.52 92.94 -24.02
C GLU A 483 6.10 91.81 -24.90
N LEU A 484 6.77 92.14 -26.01
CA LEU A 484 7.41 91.17 -26.92
C LEU A 484 8.72 90.57 -26.36
N GLN A 485 9.28 91.14 -25.29
CA GLN A 485 10.55 90.72 -24.71
C GLN A 485 10.38 89.64 -23.61
N VAL A 486 9.16 89.46 -23.07
CA VAL A 486 8.86 88.48 -22.02
C VAL A 486 8.53 87.09 -22.61
N LEU A 487 8.02 87.03 -23.84
CA LEU A 487 7.69 85.77 -24.52
C LEU A 487 8.91 85.01 -25.10
N GLN A 488 10.06 85.68 -25.24
CA GLN A 488 11.32 85.02 -25.66
C GLN A 488 11.98 84.20 -24.54
N GLY A 489 11.79 84.56 -23.26
CA GLY A 489 12.36 83.83 -22.11
C GLY A 489 11.64 82.53 -21.76
N THR A 490 10.39 82.34 -22.20
CA THR A 490 9.60 81.12 -21.88
C THR A 490 9.89 79.97 -22.86
N LEU A 491 10.47 80.28 -24.02
CA LEU A 491 10.79 79.31 -25.08
C LEU A 491 12.07 78.51 -24.80
N GLU A 492 13.01 79.05 -24.01
CA GLU A 492 14.28 78.40 -23.66
C GLU A 492 14.17 77.40 -22.49
N SER A 493 13.14 77.51 -21.62
CA SER A 493 12.92 76.50 -20.55
C SER A 493 12.21 75.23 -21.05
N SER A 494 11.46 75.32 -22.15
CA SER A 494 10.70 74.19 -22.71
C SER A 494 11.57 73.23 -23.54
N THR A 495 12.74 73.66 -24.02
CA THR A 495 13.66 72.83 -24.82
C THR A 495 14.48 71.87 -23.96
N GLN A 496 14.68 72.18 -22.66
CA GLN A 496 15.42 71.32 -21.73
C GLN A 496 14.59 70.13 -21.19
N VAL A 497 13.28 70.32 -20.97
CA VAL A 497 12.35 69.23 -20.58
C VAL A 497 12.12 68.24 -21.73
N GLY A 498 12.17 68.69 -22.98
CA GLY A 498 12.05 67.84 -24.16
C GLY A 498 13.24 66.89 -24.35
N ALA A 499 14.45 67.31 -23.98
CA ALA A 499 15.64 66.47 -24.06
C ALA A 499 15.61 65.30 -23.05
N GLU A 500 15.19 65.57 -21.81
CA GLU A 500 15.05 64.55 -20.76
C GLU A 500 13.98 63.49 -21.08
N GLN A 501 12.85 63.92 -21.66
CA GLN A 501 11.80 63.01 -22.12
C GLN A 501 12.26 62.14 -23.29
N SER A 502 13.06 62.68 -24.21
CA SER A 502 13.62 61.94 -25.35
C SER A 502 14.56 60.81 -24.90
N THR A 503 15.42 61.06 -23.91
CA THR A 503 16.28 60.02 -23.31
C THR A 503 15.48 58.92 -22.60
N ARG A 504 14.37 59.26 -21.93
CA ARG A 504 13.50 58.28 -21.27
C ARG A 504 12.75 57.41 -22.28
N ILE A 505 12.31 57.99 -23.39
CA ILE A 505 11.66 57.26 -24.48
C ILE A 505 12.66 56.29 -25.15
N ALA A 506 13.90 56.71 -25.37
CA ALA A 506 14.94 55.83 -25.92
C ALA A 506 15.21 54.61 -25.02
N GLY A 507 15.27 54.79 -23.70
CA GLY A 507 15.43 53.68 -22.74
C GLY A 507 14.27 52.69 -22.75
N LEU A 508 13.02 53.20 -22.79
CA LEU A 508 11.82 52.35 -22.87
C LEU A 508 11.71 51.59 -24.18
N VAL A 509 12.18 52.16 -25.30
CA VAL A 509 12.23 51.48 -26.60
C VAL A 509 13.23 50.32 -26.56
N GLN A 510 14.41 50.52 -25.96
CA GLN A 510 15.40 49.46 -25.81
C GLN A 510 14.88 48.31 -24.92
N GLU A 511 14.19 48.64 -23.83
CA GLU A 511 13.62 47.64 -22.93
C GLU A 511 12.50 46.83 -23.60
N ARG A 512 11.64 47.49 -24.40
CA ARG A 512 10.64 46.83 -25.25
C ARG A 512 11.28 45.86 -26.23
N ASP A 513 12.37 46.24 -26.89
CA ASP A 513 13.02 45.40 -27.89
C ASP A 513 13.67 44.16 -27.26
N GLN A 514 14.26 44.30 -26.06
CA GLN A 514 14.78 43.16 -25.30
C GLN A 514 13.66 42.20 -24.87
N LEU A 515 12.53 42.73 -24.39
CA LEU A 515 11.37 41.92 -24.01
C LEU A 515 10.73 41.21 -25.22
N SER A 516 10.69 41.88 -26.38
CA SER A 516 10.19 41.28 -27.63
C SER A 516 11.05 40.10 -28.07
N GLN A 517 12.38 40.23 -28.03
CA GLN A 517 13.30 39.13 -28.37
C GLN A 517 13.24 37.96 -27.38
N ALA A 518 12.97 38.23 -26.10
CA ALA A 518 12.76 37.19 -25.10
C ALA A 518 11.43 36.46 -25.33
N ALA A 519 10.38 37.18 -25.70
CA ALA A 519 9.08 36.61 -26.03
C ALA A 519 9.13 35.72 -27.28
N GLU A 520 9.88 36.10 -28.31
CA GLU A 520 10.12 35.27 -29.50
C GLU A 520 10.86 33.98 -29.17
N ARG A 521 11.94 34.06 -28.37
CA ARG A 521 12.68 32.87 -27.91
C ARG A 521 11.82 31.90 -27.11
N HIS A 522 11.01 32.41 -26.18
CA HIS A 522 10.06 31.56 -25.46
C HIS A 522 8.96 31.00 -26.37
N GLY A 523 8.56 31.73 -27.41
CA GLY A 523 7.64 31.24 -28.44
C GLY A 523 8.20 30.03 -29.19
N GLU A 524 9.47 30.07 -29.58
CA GLU A 524 10.18 28.97 -30.25
C GLU A 524 10.36 27.76 -29.32
N GLU A 525 10.77 27.97 -28.07
CA GLU A 525 10.87 26.91 -27.05
C GLU A 525 9.53 26.21 -26.79
N MET A 526 8.44 26.99 -26.68
CA MET A 526 7.10 26.45 -26.49
C MET A 526 6.61 25.66 -27.72
N ALA A 527 7.00 26.07 -28.93
CA ALA A 527 6.71 25.30 -30.15
C ALA A 527 7.49 23.99 -30.20
N ALA A 528 8.78 24.00 -29.81
CA ALA A 528 9.61 22.81 -29.73
C ALA A 528 9.07 21.80 -28.70
N LEU A 529 8.74 22.26 -27.49
CA LEU A 529 8.17 21.41 -26.43
C LEU A 529 6.80 20.83 -26.83
N ARG A 530 5.97 21.59 -27.57
CA ARG A 530 4.70 21.07 -28.10
C ARG A 530 4.91 19.97 -29.13
N ALA A 531 5.90 20.11 -30.01
CA ALA A 531 6.25 19.08 -30.98
C ALA A 531 6.75 17.81 -30.29
N GLU A 532 7.60 17.95 -29.28
CA GLU A 532 8.15 16.83 -28.50
C GLU A 532 7.05 16.09 -27.70
N LEU A 533 6.12 16.84 -27.09
CA LEU A 533 4.94 16.27 -26.42
C LEU A 533 4.02 15.52 -27.39
N GLN A 534 3.84 16.03 -28.61
CA GLN A 534 3.03 15.35 -29.62
C GLN A 534 3.71 14.03 -30.05
N GLN A 535 5.02 14.06 -30.26
CA GLN A 535 5.78 12.86 -30.61
C GLN A 535 5.72 11.81 -29.50
N LEU A 536 5.88 12.20 -28.23
CA LEU A 536 5.72 11.31 -27.08
C LEU A 536 4.32 10.70 -26.99
N ARG A 537 3.27 11.49 -27.24
CA ARG A 537 1.88 10.98 -27.29
C ARG A 537 1.69 9.94 -28.39
N ASP A 538 2.22 10.20 -29.58
CA ASP A 538 2.10 9.27 -30.71
C ASP A 538 2.93 7.99 -30.49
N THR A 539 4.02 8.07 -29.72
CA THR A 539 4.82 6.90 -29.34
C THR A 539 4.08 6.07 -28.29
N LEU A 540 3.52 6.74 -27.28
CA LEU A 540 2.72 6.09 -26.23
C LEU A 540 1.50 5.39 -26.80
N SER A 541 0.79 5.98 -27.78
CA SER A 541 -0.38 5.34 -28.38
C SER A 541 -0.01 4.09 -29.19
N ARG A 542 1.13 4.10 -29.90
CA ARG A 542 1.64 2.92 -30.62
C ARG A 542 2.02 1.79 -29.66
N GLU A 543 2.70 2.10 -28.57
CA GLU A 543 3.06 1.12 -27.53
C GLU A 543 1.80 0.55 -26.84
N GLN A 544 0.79 1.38 -26.59
CA GLN A 544 -0.50 0.93 -26.04
C GLN A 544 -1.24 -0.02 -26.99
N GLU A 545 -1.30 0.29 -28.29
CA GLU A 545 -1.94 -0.58 -29.28
C GLU A 545 -1.17 -1.90 -29.45
N SER A 546 0.18 -1.84 -29.45
CA SER A 546 1.04 -3.03 -29.50
C SER A 546 0.82 -3.92 -28.28
N SER A 547 0.86 -3.34 -27.08
CA SER A 547 0.63 -4.06 -25.82
C SER A 547 -0.77 -4.68 -25.79
N ARG A 548 -1.79 -3.97 -26.28
CA ARG A 548 -3.16 -4.47 -26.39
C ARG A 548 -3.23 -5.69 -27.32
N MET A 549 -2.58 -5.64 -28.47
CA MET A 549 -2.57 -6.74 -29.44
C MET A 549 -1.82 -7.98 -28.89
N GLU A 550 -0.72 -7.77 -28.18
CA GLU A 550 -0.02 -8.84 -27.46
C GLU A 550 -0.89 -9.46 -26.36
N LEU A 551 -1.67 -8.64 -25.65
CA LEU A 551 -2.56 -9.12 -24.60
C LEU A 551 -3.74 -9.92 -25.18
N GLU A 552 -4.33 -9.48 -26.29
CA GLU A 552 -5.38 -10.21 -27.01
C GLU A 552 -4.86 -11.55 -27.56
N THR A 553 -3.63 -11.59 -28.08
CA THR A 553 -3.00 -12.85 -28.55
C THR A 553 -2.68 -13.81 -27.41
N LEU A 554 -2.13 -13.33 -26.28
CA LEU A 554 -1.87 -14.16 -25.10
C LEU A 554 -3.16 -14.68 -24.46
N GLN A 555 -4.23 -13.89 -24.40
CA GLN A 555 -5.54 -14.34 -23.93
C GLN A 555 -6.12 -15.46 -24.82
N THR A 556 -5.94 -15.35 -26.13
CA THR A 556 -6.37 -16.39 -27.07
C THR A 556 -5.57 -17.69 -26.85
N GLN A 557 -4.24 -17.59 -26.73
CA GLN A 557 -3.38 -18.74 -26.44
C GLN A 557 -3.71 -19.41 -25.10
N LEU A 558 -4.03 -18.62 -24.07
CA LEU A 558 -4.43 -19.16 -22.76
C LEU A 558 -5.75 -19.91 -22.87
N ARG A 559 -6.74 -19.35 -23.57
CA ARG A 559 -8.04 -20.00 -23.81
C ARG A 559 -7.87 -21.32 -24.56
N ASP A 560 -7.02 -21.35 -25.57
CA ASP A 560 -6.71 -22.56 -26.34
C ASP A 560 -6.02 -23.61 -25.45
N LYS A 561 -5.04 -23.21 -24.64
CA LYS A 561 -4.35 -24.08 -23.67
C LYS A 561 -5.32 -24.66 -22.64
N GLU A 562 -6.18 -23.86 -22.04
CA GLU A 562 -7.19 -24.33 -21.08
C GLU A 562 -8.19 -25.30 -21.72
N SER A 563 -8.59 -25.04 -22.96
CA SER A 563 -9.48 -25.93 -23.70
C SER A 563 -8.80 -27.28 -23.99
N GLY A 564 -7.51 -27.25 -24.34
CA GLY A 564 -6.70 -28.45 -24.55
C GLY A 564 -6.49 -29.24 -23.26
N GLU A 565 -6.22 -28.58 -22.14
CA GLU A 565 -6.07 -29.23 -20.84
C GLU A 565 -7.38 -29.90 -20.40
N ARG A 566 -8.53 -29.22 -20.54
CA ARG A 566 -9.85 -29.79 -20.24
C ARG A 566 -10.13 -31.02 -21.11
N ALA A 567 -9.81 -30.97 -22.40
CA ALA A 567 -9.96 -32.12 -23.29
C ALA A 567 -9.07 -33.30 -22.88
N LEU A 568 -7.82 -33.05 -22.45
CA LEU A 568 -6.92 -34.09 -21.96
C LEU A 568 -7.41 -34.69 -20.63
N GLN A 569 -7.89 -33.88 -19.70
CA GLN A 569 -8.46 -34.36 -18.43
C GLN A 569 -9.71 -35.23 -18.67
N GLN A 570 -10.57 -34.84 -19.63
CA GLN A 570 -11.72 -35.65 -20.01
C GLN A 570 -11.31 -36.99 -20.63
N ARG A 571 -10.36 -37.00 -21.57
CA ARG A 571 -9.85 -38.25 -22.17
C ARG A 571 -9.22 -39.17 -21.12
N LEU A 572 -8.43 -38.62 -20.19
CA LEU A 572 -7.85 -39.39 -19.10
C LEU A 572 -8.93 -40.05 -18.22
N ALA A 573 -10.00 -39.31 -17.89
CA ALA A 573 -11.12 -39.86 -17.12
C ALA A 573 -11.87 -40.97 -17.87
N GLU A 574 -12.08 -40.81 -19.18
CA GLU A 574 -12.69 -41.82 -20.05
C GLU A 574 -11.84 -43.10 -20.13
N GLU A 575 -10.52 -42.97 -20.28
CA GLU A 575 -9.58 -44.10 -20.30
C GLU A 575 -9.54 -44.83 -18.95
N GLN A 576 -9.48 -44.09 -17.84
CA GLN A 576 -9.52 -44.65 -16.48
C GLN A 576 -10.81 -45.42 -16.21
N PHE A 577 -11.96 -44.90 -16.65
CA PHE A 577 -13.24 -45.58 -16.52
C PHE A 577 -13.30 -46.84 -17.39
N THR A 578 -12.79 -46.79 -18.61
CA THR A 578 -12.71 -47.94 -19.52
C THR A 578 -11.86 -49.06 -18.93
N LEU A 579 -10.72 -48.72 -18.32
CA LEU A 579 -9.84 -49.69 -17.65
C LEU A 579 -10.51 -50.34 -16.44
N LEU A 580 -11.25 -49.56 -15.64
CA LEU A 580 -12.04 -50.09 -14.52
C LEU A 580 -13.13 -51.04 -15.01
N GLN A 581 -13.85 -50.68 -16.06
CA GLN A 581 -14.87 -51.55 -16.65
C GLN A 581 -14.28 -52.84 -17.20
N GLY A 582 -13.12 -52.77 -17.88
CA GLY A 582 -12.41 -53.95 -18.37
C GLY A 582 -11.96 -54.88 -17.23
N THR A 583 -11.38 -54.32 -16.17
CA THR A 583 -10.92 -55.08 -15.00
C THR A 583 -12.10 -55.71 -14.26
N ALA A 584 -13.22 -55.02 -14.15
CA ALA A 584 -14.44 -55.56 -13.54
C ALA A 584 -15.01 -56.74 -14.34
N ARG A 585 -15.06 -56.65 -15.67
CA ARG A 585 -15.50 -57.76 -16.54
C ARG A 585 -14.58 -58.97 -16.43
N GLU A 586 -13.26 -58.75 -16.35
CA GLU A 586 -12.32 -59.86 -16.21
C GLU A 586 -12.42 -60.52 -14.82
N ALA A 587 -12.55 -59.70 -13.76
CA ALA A 587 -12.84 -60.18 -12.41
C ALA A 587 -14.12 -61.02 -12.34
N GLU A 588 -15.19 -60.57 -13.01
CA GLU A 588 -16.44 -61.32 -13.12
C GLU A 588 -16.23 -62.66 -13.85
N ARG A 589 -15.51 -62.65 -14.98
CA ARG A 589 -15.20 -63.88 -15.73
C ARG A 589 -14.40 -64.87 -14.89
N MET A 590 -13.40 -64.42 -14.12
CA MET A 590 -12.61 -65.29 -13.25
C MET A 590 -13.46 -66.01 -12.20
N VAL A 591 -14.45 -65.33 -11.63
CA VAL A 591 -15.39 -65.93 -10.67
C VAL A 591 -16.34 -66.89 -11.37
N GLN A 592 -16.87 -66.53 -12.54
CA GLN A 592 -17.71 -67.41 -13.36
C GLN A 592 -16.98 -68.68 -13.79
N ASP A 593 -15.72 -68.58 -14.22
CA ASP A 593 -14.88 -69.73 -14.60
C ASP A 593 -14.64 -70.65 -13.40
N ALA A 594 -14.44 -70.09 -12.20
CA ALA A 594 -14.29 -70.88 -10.98
C ALA A 594 -15.59 -71.61 -10.60
N LEU A 595 -16.74 -70.94 -10.77
CA LEU A 595 -18.06 -71.56 -10.58
C LEU A 595 -18.31 -72.69 -11.58
N ALA A 596 -17.98 -72.50 -12.87
CA ALA A 596 -18.13 -73.52 -13.89
C ALA A 596 -17.28 -74.76 -13.61
N ARG A 597 -16.10 -74.61 -13.00
CA ARG A 597 -15.25 -75.73 -12.58
C ARG A 597 -15.85 -76.57 -11.45
N LEU A 598 -16.77 -76.02 -10.65
CA LEU A 598 -17.51 -76.80 -9.64
C LEU A 598 -18.40 -77.85 -10.30
N GLU A 599 -18.85 -77.59 -11.52
CA GLU A 599 -19.72 -78.48 -12.31
C GLU A 599 -18.91 -79.41 -13.23
N ASP A 600 -17.59 -79.27 -13.30
CA ASP A 600 -16.71 -80.08 -14.15
C ASP A 600 -16.44 -81.45 -13.51
N PRO A 601 -16.84 -82.57 -14.15
CA PRO A 601 -16.58 -83.92 -13.66
C PRO A 601 -15.10 -84.23 -13.40
N ALA A 602 -14.17 -83.55 -14.10
CA ALA A 602 -12.74 -83.72 -13.88
C ALA A 602 -12.25 -83.19 -12.52
N HIS A 603 -12.99 -82.25 -11.91
CA HIS A 603 -12.65 -81.61 -10.64
C HIS A 603 -13.38 -82.21 -9.42
N MET A 604 -14.43 -83.01 -9.65
CA MET A 604 -15.24 -83.71 -8.61
C MET A 604 -14.44 -84.71 -7.76
N GLY A 605 -13.24 -85.12 -8.18
CA GLY A 605 -12.35 -86.02 -7.43
C GLY A 605 -11.27 -85.30 -6.61
N CYS A 606 -11.14 -83.98 -6.73
CA CYS A 606 -10.16 -83.22 -5.98
C CYS A 606 -10.62 -83.09 -4.52
N THR A 607 -9.72 -83.37 -3.57
CA THR A 607 -9.97 -83.25 -2.13
C THR A 607 -9.06 -82.19 -1.52
N GLY A 608 -9.61 -81.35 -0.63
CA GLY A 608 -8.90 -80.25 0.01
C GLY A 608 -9.02 -80.29 1.53
N SER A 609 -8.00 -79.85 2.26
CA SER A 609 -8.07 -79.76 3.73
C SER A 609 -8.98 -78.61 4.17
N ALA A 610 -9.76 -78.82 5.23
CA ALA A 610 -10.56 -77.78 5.87
C ALA A 610 -9.70 -76.58 6.32
N ASP A 611 -8.46 -76.82 6.73
CA ASP A 611 -7.52 -75.75 7.12
C ASP A 611 -7.13 -74.86 5.93
N CYS A 612 -7.00 -75.46 4.73
CA CYS A 612 -6.71 -74.72 3.50
C CYS A 612 -7.89 -73.82 3.13
N LEU A 613 -9.12 -74.35 3.20
CA LEU A 613 -10.34 -73.57 2.97
C LEU A 613 -10.48 -72.43 3.98
N LEU A 614 -10.23 -72.68 5.26
CA LEU A 614 -10.27 -71.65 6.31
C LEU A 614 -9.28 -70.52 6.01
N SER A 615 -8.03 -70.86 5.64
CA SER A 615 -7.01 -69.88 5.27
C SER A 615 -7.42 -69.01 4.07
N ARG A 616 -7.98 -69.62 3.02
CA ARG A 616 -8.45 -68.89 1.83
C ARG A 616 -9.68 -68.03 2.12
N THR A 617 -10.60 -68.51 2.95
CA THR A 617 -11.79 -67.76 3.36
C THR A 617 -11.41 -66.53 4.17
N LEU A 618 -10.44 -66.64 5.09
CA LEU A 618 -9.90 -65.51 5.85
C LEU A 618 -9.23 -64.47 4.93
N ALA A 619 -8.40 -64.91 3.99
CA ALA A 619 -7.75 -64.02 3.02
C ALA A 619 -8.78 -63.29 2.13
N THR A 620 -9.85 -63.98 1.72
CA THR A 620 -10.96 -63.39 0.96
C THR A 620 -11.70 -62.35 1.78
N SER A 621 -12.00 -62.64 3.05
CA SER A 621 -12.68 -61.71 3.96
C SER A 621 -11.86 -60.43 4.17
N GLU A 622 -10.55 -60.54 4.37
CA GLU A 622 -9.67 -59.36 4.48
C GLU A 622 -9.64 -58.55 3.18
N CYS A 623 -9.62 -59.23 2.03
CA CYS A 623 -9.65 -58.57 0.73
C CYS A 623 -10.96 -57.83 0.45
N VAL A 624 -12.10 -58.33 0.95
CA VAL A 624 -13.41 -57.65 0.84
C VAL A 624 -13.38 -56.29 1.53
N GLU A 625 -12.82 -56.20 2.73
CA GLU A 625 -12.70 -54.94 3.47
C GLU A 625 -11.78 -53.96 2.73
N ARG A 626 -10.63 -54.43 2.22
CA ARG A 626 -9.73 -53.61 1.39
C ARG A 626 -10.40 -53.11 0.11
N LEU A 627 -11.21 -53.94 -0.55
CA LEU A 627 -11.97 -53.56 -1.74
C LEU A 627 -13.04 -52.52 -1.40
N ARG A 628 -13.73 -52.67 -0.27
CA ARG A 628 -14.73 -51.70 0.22
C ARG A 628 -14.10 -50.33 0.48
N ASP A 629 -12.95 -50.31 1.13
CA ASP A 629 -12.20 -49.07 1.38
C ASP A 629 -11.72 -48.41 0.09
N ALA A 630 -11.15 -49.18 -0.83
CA ALA A 630 -10.70 -48.67 -2.13
C ALA A 630 -11.87 -48.14 -2.97
N HIS A 631 -13.03 -48.81 -2.92
CA HIS A 631 -14.25 -48.37 -3.58
C HIS A 631 -14.81 -47.07 -2.97
N SER A 632 -14.83 -46.96 -1.64
CA SER A 632 -15.22 -45.73 -0.94
C SER A 632 -14.32 -44.55 -1.35
N LYS A 633 -13.00 -44.75 -1.37
CA LYS A 633 -12.04 -43.73 -1.83
C LYS A 633 -12.26 -43.32 -3.28
N TYR A 634 -12.59 -44.26 -4.16
CA TYR A 634 -12.92 -43.97 -5.56
C TYR A 634 -14.24 -43.18 -5.71
N LEU A 635 -15.25 -43.44 -4.88
CA LEU A 635 -16.49 -42.68 -4.88
C LEU A 635 -16.28 -41.23 -4.41
N SER A 636 -15.41 -41.02 -3.43
CA SER A 636 -15.03 -39.68 -2.97
C SER A 636 -14.10 -38.96 -3.95
N ASN A 637 -13.22 -39.68 -4.64
CA ASN A 637 -12.30 -39.14 -5.63
C ASN A 637 -12.10 -40.11 -6.80
N ARG A 638 -12.64 -39.75 -7.97
CA ARG A 638 -12.54 -40.57 -9.19
C ARG A 638 -11.10 -40.78 -9.68
N ALA A 639 -10.16 -39.93 -9.29
CA ALA A 639 -8.74 -40.12 -9.60
C ALA A 639 -8.08 -41.27 -8.81
N ALA A 640 -8.73 -41.80 -7.76
CA ALA A 640 -8.22 -42.90 -6.94
C ALA A 640 -8.39 -44.29 -7.59
N VAL A 641 -8.74 -44.36 -8.88
CA VAL A 641 -8.96 -45.61 -9.63
C VAL A 641 -7.77 -46.59 -9.53
N GLY A 642 -6.54 -46.06 -9.48
CA GLY A 642 -5.32 -46.88 -9.38
C GLY A 642 -5.23 -47.73 -8.11
N SER A 643 -5.93 -47.35 -7.04
CA SER A 643 -6.03 -48.15 -5.80
C SER A 643 -7.13 -49.21 -5.85
N LEU A 644 -8.14 -49.00 -6.68
CA LEU A 644 -9.30 -49.88 -6.82
C LEU A 644 -9.01 -51.08 -7.73
N LEU A 645 -8.30 -50.86 -8.85
CA LEU A 645 -8.01 -51.91 -9.84
C LEU A 645 -7.31 -53.15 -9.24
N PRO A 646 -6.23 -53.01 -8.44
CA PRO A 646 -5.55 -54.18 -7.87
C PRO A 646 -6.40 -54.90 -6.83
N CYS A 647 -7.19 -54.16 -6.05
CA CYS A 647 -8.10 -54.75 -5.05
C CYS A 647 -9.19 -55.57 -5.72
N LEU A 648 -9.72 -55.10 -6.86
CA LEU A 648 -10.76 -55.79 -7.62
C LEU A 648 -10.24 -57.10 -8.23
N ALA A 649 -9.04 -57.08 -8.81
CA ALA A 649 -8.39 -58.27 -9.36
C ALA A 649 -8.03 -59.30 -8.27
N LEU A 650 -7.48 -58.83 -7.14
CA LEU A 650 -7.14 -59.69 -6.00
C LEU A 650 -8.39 -60.32 -5.38
N PHE A 651 -9.47 -59.55 -5.25
CA PHE A 651 -10.75 -60.05 -4.74
C PHE A 651 -11.28 -61.17 -5.63
N ALA A 652 -11.32 -60.96 -6.95
CA ALA A 652 -11.77 -61.99 -7.88
C ALA A 652 -10.94 -63.27 -7.76
N HIS A 653 -9.62 -63.16 -7.72
CA HIS A 653 -8.74 -64.31 -7.53
C HIS A 653 -9.05 -65.05 -6.23
N LEU A 654 -9.13 -64.35 -5.09
CA LEU A 654 -9.29 -64.99 -3.78
C LEU A 654 -10.66 -65.63 -3.63
N VAL A 655 -11.71 -65.00 -4.16
CA VAL A 655 -13.06 -65.59 -4.24
C VAL A 655 -13.06 -66.85 -5.10
N SER A 656 -12.49 -66.79 -6.31
CA SER A 656 -12.37 -67.94 -7.20
C SER A 656 -11.63 -69.12 -6.54
N ASP A 657 -10.50 -68.84 -5.87
CA ASP A 657 -9.72 -69.87 -5.16
C ASP A 657 -10.51 -70.46 -3.97
N THR A 658 -11.21 -69.61 -3.22
CA THR A 658 -12.07 -70.04 -2.10
C THR A 658 -13.22 -70.93 -2.58
N LEU A 659 -13.85 -70.60 -3.71
CA LEU A 659 -14.91 -71.42 -4.31
C LEU A 659 -14.41 -72.81 -4.69
N ILE A 660 -13.25 -72.89 -5.36
CA ILE A 660 -12.63 -74.16 -5.76
C ILE A 660 -12.24 -75.01 -4.54
N GLN A 661 -11.59 -74.40 -3.54
CA GLN A 661 -11.25 -75.09 -2.29
C GLN A 661 -12.48 -75.52 -1.50
N GLY A 662 -13.56 -74.74 -1.56
CA GLY A 662 -14.85 -75.06 -0.95
C GLY A 662 -15.43 -76.36 -1.50
N SER A 663 -15.47 -76.49 -2.83
CA SER A 663 -15.90 -77.74 -3.49
C SER A 663 -14.96 -78.90 -3.15
N ALA A 664 -13.64 -78.72 -3.25
CA ALA A 664 -12.69 -79.79 -2.95
C ALA A 664 -12.78 -80.28 -1.50
N THR A 665 -13.07 -79.38 -0.55
CA THR A 665 -13.28 -79.74 0.85
C THR A 665 -14.63 -80.43 1.06
N SER A 666 -15.68 -80.03 0.33
CA SER A 666 -17.01 -80.63 0.42
C SER A 666 -17.03 -82.11 0.02
N HIS A 667 -16.14 -82.53 -0.88
CA HIS A 667 -16.01 -83.94 -1.28
C HIS A 667 -15.48 -84.85 -0.16
N LEU A 668 -14.89 -84.30 0.90
CA LEU A 668 -14.47 -85.05 2.10
C LEU A 668 -15.56 -85.10 3.18
N ALA A 669 -16.67 -84.39 3.01
CA ALA A 669 -17.78 -84.44 3.94
C ALA A 669 -18.44 -85.83 3.91
N PRO A 670 -18.75 -86.44 5.06
CA PRO A 670 -19.44 -87.72 5.10
C PRO A 670 -20.84 -87.57 4.49
N MET A 671 -21.14 -88.32 3.43
CA MET A 671 -22.48 -88.38 2.82
C MET A 671 -23.49 -88.85 3.87
N GLU A 672 -24.58 -88.09 4.06
CA GLU A 672 -25.69 -88.54 4.90
C GLU A 672 -26.31 -89.83 4.32
N PRO A 673 -26.87 -90.71 5.17
CA PRO A 673 -27.46 -91.98 4.74
C PRO A 673 -28.68 -91.85 3.80
N ALA A 674 -29.13 -90.64 3.47
CA ALA A 674 -30.17 -90.37 2.50
C ALA A 674 -29.67 -90.29 1.03
N ASP A 675 -28.36 -90.15 0.80
CA ASP A 675 -27.76 -89.98 -0.53
C ASP A 675 -26.92 -91.20 -1.00
N ARG A 676 -27.18 -92.39 -0.44
CA ARG A 676 -26.58 -93.65 -0.90
C ARG A 676 -27.42 -94.40 -1.92
#